data_AF-A0A3B0CDH4-F1
#
_entry.id   AF-A0A3B0CDH4-F1
#
_cell.length_a   1.000
_cell.length_b   1.000
_cell.length_c   1.000
_cell.angle_alpha   90.00
_cell.angle_beta   90.00
_cell.angle_gamma   90.00
#
_symmetry.space_group_name_H-M   'P 1'
#
loop_
_entity.id
_entity.type
_entity.pdbx_description
1 polymer ?
#
loop_
_entity_poly.entity_id
_entity_poly.type
_entity_poly.pdbx_seq_one_letter_code
_entity_poly.pdbx_strand_id
1 'polypeptide(L)'
;MASSDYKGQDDVFVEKLEEIVLANIGNENFNVEELARTYGASRSQLHRKLKRIKGQSVSQFIRELRLREAMKMLRNDVASVSEIAFRVGFNSTSYFNTCFHERYGHPPGKVKHQTTFKAVNKLSVASVAEQSIDSHKRKALLKNPWIISVASISFLLAAFLTIKAFTSKKENIEQVSIAVLPLDHLSEDTSKEYLTAGIHDALIGELGTIKGLRVISRISTLQFKDKELPIRDIAKQLGADHLVEGSLIYKGDSIRMQLQLIDVFPEEKHIWAKDYHNSVNDILSVQNTAIQDIANSIEVTLGDERKQRFQLQQNTNPETYKAYLRGIYYLTKSNAEDFQKGLNYLHQAVEIDPADPLAYAGLAEGYALLGHGPDPMNAPWRRGKAAALKALDLDPKSAKAHSALAMIQLYYERDWKAAEQSFAIAEKLNPNLPYNHYHYSWYLILLGKWEEAVKEHQLAKQLDPLAPLITSDMGLLHLWMGNHKKAMEEVKEALEIDKEYAPAWRTLGDIYIAKGMPQEGISAIKKSIEINPAALYGLGIAYAKIGNKDKALEIASELRKGAVSSREAFGLTLIYAHLGDFDEAFKWLSKKPLDVFAPWLRVWNGPEDFRKEPRFKQFLKELNLPPLEPSAT
;
A
#
# COMPACT_ATOMS: atom_id res chain seq x y z
N MET A 1 6.62 19.62 60.49
CA MET A 1 7.99 19.11 60.32
C MET A 1 7.98 17.67 60.85
N ALA A 2 7.69 16.68 60.01
CA ALA A 2 8.56 16.00 59.03
C ALA A 2 8.91 14.60 59.57
N SER A 3 8.07 13.59 59.29
CA SER A 3 8.47 12.18 59.40
C SER A 3 8.99 11.73 58.03
N SER A 4 10.31 11.63 57.93
CA SER A 4 11.02 11.07 56.78
C SER A 4 10.93 9.54 56.83
N ASP A 5 10.16 8.93 55.92
CA ASP A 5 10.09 7.48 55.72
C ASP A 5 11.44 6.90 55.23
N TYR A 6 12.08 6.08 56.06
CA TYR A 6 13.22 5.23 55.64
C TYR A 6 12.69 4.00 54.87
N LYS A 7 12.90 3.93 53.55
CA LYS A 7 12.61 2.74 52.72
C LYS A 7 13.54 1.58 53.10
N GLY A 8 13.00 0.37 53.24
CA GLY A 8 13.78 -0.85 53.52
C GLY A 8 14.61 -1.32 52.33
N GLN A 9 15.71 -2.06 52.58
CA GLN A 9 16.60 -2.57 51.52
C GLN A 9 15.90 -3.46 50.47
N ASP A 10 14.82 -4.15 50.84
CA ASP A 10 14.03 -4.97 49.92
C ASP A 10 13.13 -4.12 49.00
N ASP A 11 12.67 -2.94 49.44
CA ASP A 11 11.91 -2.01 48.60
C ASP A 11 12.81 -1.34 47.58
N VAL A 12 14.01 -0.90 48.00
CA VAL A 12 15.03 -0.34 47.10
C VAL A 12 15.46 -1.36 46.04
N PHE A 13 15.50 -2.66 46.39
CA PHE A 13 15.77 -3.73 45.44
C PHE A 13 14.67 -3.85 44.38
N VAL A 14 13.40 -3.86 44.79
CA VAL A 14 12.27 -3.98 43.84
C VAL A 14 12.17 -2.74 42.96
N GLU A 15 12.31 -1.54 43.51
CA GLU A 15 12.25 -0.28 42.74
C GLU A 15 13.28 -0.23 41.63
N LYS A 16 14.53 -0.61 41.92
CA LYS A 16 15.58 -0.70 40.89
C LYS A 16 15.25 -1.69 39.77
N LEU A 17 14.60 -2.81 40.09
CA LEU A 17 14.16 -3.75 39.05
C LEU A 17 12.99 -3.20 38.24
N GLU A 18 12.03 -2.52 38.88
CA GLU A 18 10.94 -1.85 38.16
C GLU A 18 11.50 -0.77 37.21
N GLU A 19 12.44 0.06 37.66
CA GLU A 19 13.11 1.08 36.84
C GLU A 19 13.78 0.49 35.60
N ILE A 20 14.56 -0.59 35.76
CA ILE A 20 15.25 -1.24 34.63
C ILE A 20 14.25 -1.81 33.63
N VAL A 21 13.17 -2.46 34.12
CA VAL A 21 12.13 -3.02 33.24
C VAL A 21 11.36 -1.91 32.51
N LEU A 22 11.00 -0.82 33.20
CA LEU A 22 10.28 0.30 32.62
C LEU A 22 11.12 1.06 31.59
N ALA A 23 12.43 1.23 31.84
CA ALA A 23 13.36 1.81 30.86
C ALA A 23 13.49 0.98 29.58
N ASN A 24 13.15 -0.32 29.65
CA ASN A 24 13.20 -1.25 28.52
C ASN A 24 11.80 -1.76 28.12
N ILE A 25 10.74 -1.01 28.44
CA ILE A 25 9.37 -1.51 28.35
C ILE A 25 8.98 -1.93 26.92
N GLY A 26 9.42 -1.18 25.91
CA GLY A 26 9.14 -1.46 24.49
C GLY A 26 10.10 -2.44 23.81
N ASN A 27 11.10 -2.97 24.53
CA ASN A 27 12.04 -3.92 23.94
C ASN A 27 11.50 -5.36 24.08
N GLU A 28 11.03 -5.94 22.99
CA GLU A 28 10.46 -7.30 22.94
C GLU A 28 11.46 -8.39 23.32
N ASN A 29 12.76 -8.17 23.07
CA ASN A 29 13.82 -9.12 23.38
C ASN A 29 14.28 -9.04 24.85
N PHE A 30 13.82 -8.03 25.60
CA PHE A 30 14.20 -7.86 27.01
C PHE A 30 13.59 -8.98 27.88
N ASN A 31 14.45 -9.84 28.41
CA ASN A 31 14.07 -11.04 29.16
C ASN A 31 14.82 -11.14 30.52
N VAL A 32 14.70 -12.28 31.19
CA VAL A 32 15.29 -12.55 32.51
C VAL A 32 16.81 -12.38 32.52
N GLU A 33 17.47 -12.70 31.39
CA GLU A 33 18.91 -12.60 31.24
C GLU A 33 19.38 -11.15 31.12
N GLU A 34 18.71 -10.32 30.30
CA GLU A 34 19.04 -8.89 30.26
C GLU A 34 18.78 -8.23 31.61
N LEU A 35 17.66 -8.52 32.29
CA LEU A 35 17.37 -7.91 33.59
C LEU A 35 18.44 -8.29 34.64
N ALA A 36 18.86 -9.55 34.67
CA ALA A 36 19.91 -10.01 35.58
C ALA A 36 21.27 -9.34 35.27
N ARG A 37 21.62 -9.25 33.98
CA ARG A 37 22.85 -8.61 33.48
C ARG A 37 22.88 -7.12 33.82
N THR A 38 21.80 -6.38 33.54
CA THR A 38 21.69 -4.95 33.79
C THR A 38 21.66 -4.63 35.28
N TYR A 39 21.05 -5.49 36.10
CA TYR A 39 21.05 -5.34 37.55
C TYR A 39 22.41 -5.69 38.19
N GLY A 40 23.25 -6.48 37.51
CA GLY A 40 24.53 -6.95 38.04
C GLY A 40 24.42 -8.16 38.98
N ALA A 41 23.48 -9.08 38.74
CA ALA A 41 23.33 -10.31 39.52
C ALA A 41 23.12 -11.54 38.62
N SER A 42 23.37 -12.74 39.13
CA SER A 42 23.00 -13.96 38.41
C SER A 42 21.49 -14.17 38.36
N ARG A 43 20.99 -14.84 37.31
CA ARG A 43 19.57 -15.22 37.16
C ARG A 43 19.02 -15.93 38.40
N SER A 44 19.81 -16.83 39.00
CA SER A 44 19.43 -17.60 40.20
C SER A 44 19.38 -16.77 41.48
N GLN A 45 20.24 -15.75 41.61
CA GLN A 45 20.18 -14.80 42.74
C GLN A 45 18.95 -13.91 42.62
N LEU A 46 18.70 -13.36 41.44
CA LEU A 46 17.54 -12.50 41.16
C LEU A 46 16.23 -13.26 41.41
N HIS A 47 16.12 -14.49 40.90
CA HIS A 47 14.95 -15.33 41.09
C HIS A 47 14.70 -15.68 42.57
N ARG A 48 15.72 -16.11 43.31
CA ARG A 48 15.57 -16.44 44.75
C ARG A 48 15.13 -15.23 45.56
N LYS A 49 15.75 -14.07 45.32
CA LYS A 49 15.44 -12.84 46.07
C LYS A 49 14.04 -12.31 45.73
N LEU A 50 13.66 -12.28 44.46
CA LEU A 50 12.34 -11.83 44.03
C LEU A 50 11.22 -12.79 44.48
N LYS A 51 11.48 -14.10 44.47
CA LYS A 51 10.54 -15.10 44.98
C LYS A 51 10.36 -15.00 46.50
N ARG A 52 11.42 -14.69 47.25
CA ARG A 52 11.33 -14.42 48.69
C ARG A 52 10.50 -13.16 48.99
N ILE A 53 10.69 -12.08 48.23
CA ILE A 53 10.08 -10.77 48.51
C ILE A 53 8.64 -10.67 47.98
N LYS A 54 8.39 -11.12 46.74
CA LYS A 54 7.11 -10.97 46.03
C LYS A 54 6.39 -12.29 45.76
N GLY A 55 6.99 -13.44 46.05
CA GLY A 55 6.42 -14.75 45.72
C GLY A 55 6.45 -15.09 44.22
N GLN A 56 7.06 -14.26 43.39
CA GLN A 56 6.98 -14.33 41.92
C GLN A 56 8.31 -14.74 41.28
N SER A 57 8.23 -15.32 40.09
CA SER A 57 9.41 -15.51 39.23
C SER A 57 9.80 -14.19 38.54
N VAL A 58 11.05 -14.09 38.06
CA VAL A 58 11.52 -12.91 37.33
C VAL A 58 10.74 -12.67 36.04
N SER A 59 10.41 -13.72 35.29
CA SER A 59 9.60 -13.59 34.06
C SER A 59 8.17 -13.13 34.37
N GLN A 60 7.58 -13.61 35.45
CA GLN A 60 6.27 -13.14 35.92
C GLN A 60 6.31 -11.66 36.30
N PHE A 61 7.36 -11.23 37.00
CA PHE A 61 7.53 -9.83 37.39
C PHE A 61 7.63 -8.88 36.18
N ILE A 62 8.46 -9.22 35.18
CA ILE A 62 8.57 -8.46 33.92
C ILE A 62 7.20 -8.39 33.24
N ARG A 63 6.53 -9.53 33.09
CA ARG A 63 5.21 -9.61 32.44
C ARG A 63 4.16 -8.77 33.17
N GLU A 64 4.13 -8.80 34.50
CA GLU A 64 3.16 -8.01 35.28
C GLU A 64 3.40 -6.50 35.17
N LEU A 65 4.66 -6.05 35.07
CA LEU A 65 4.97 -4.65 34.80
C LEU A 65 4.51 -4.22 33.41
N ARG A 66 4.75 -5.05 32.39
CA ARG A 66 4.26 -4.81 31.02
C ARG A 66 2.74 -4.70 30.97
N LEU A 67 2.03 -5.61 31.63
CA LEU A 67 0.57 -5.56 31.71
C LEU A 67 0.06 -4.34 32.50
N ARG A 68 0.76 -3.94 33.57
CA ARG A 68 0.43 -2.74 34.37
C ARG A 68 0.55 -1.47 33.53
N GLU A 69 1.60 -1.35 32.73
CA GLU A 69 1.78 -0.20 31.85
C GLU A 69 0.78 -0.19 30.70
N ALA A 70 0.51 -1.36 30.12
CA ALA A 70 -0.55 -1.52 29.12
C ALA A 70 -1.92 -1.09 29.65
N MET A 71 -2.24 -1.44 30.91
CA MET A 71 -3.47 -1.02 31.58
C MET A 71 -3.58 0.50 31.73
N LYS A 72 -2.46 1.22 31.96
CA LYS A 72 -2.44 2.70 31.98
C LYS A 72 -2.70 3.26 30.58
N MET A 73 -1.99 2.75 29.57
CA MET A 73 -2.15 3.17 28.18
C MET A 73 -3.58 2.93 27.67
N LEU A 74 -4.20 1.81 28.03
CA LEU A 74 -5.58 1.48 27.68
C LEU A 74 -6.62 2.37 28.37
N ARG A 75 -6.34 2.85 29.59
CA ARG A 75 -7.22 3.79 30.31
C ARG A 75 -7.17 5.21 29.73
N ASN A 76 -5.99 5.60 29.27
CA ASN A 76 -5.73 6.92 28.71
C ASN A 76 -5.97 6.97 27.18
N ASP A 77 -6.46 5.88 26.60
CA ASP A 77 -6.76 5.73 25.17
C ASP A 77 -5.60 6.11 24.23
N VAL A 78 -4.36 5.80 24.64
CA VAL A 78 -3.13 6.28 23.97
C VAL A 78 -2.87 5.60 22.62
N ALA A 79 -3.43 4.40 22.40
CA ALA A 79 -3.20 3.58 21.20
C ALA A 79 -4.21 2.41 21.07
N SER A 80 -4.14 1.68 19.95
CA SER A 80 -4.91 0.43 19.77
C SER A 80 -4.40 -0.70 20.68
N VAL A 81 -5.22 -1.72 20.94
CA VAL A 81 -4.84 -2.87 21.80
C VAL A 81 -3.61 -3.61 21.26
N SER A 82 -3.52 -3.79 19.94
CA SER A 82 -2.38 -4.41 19.26
C SER A 82 -1.12 -3.55 19.39
N GLU A 83 -1.24 -2.25 19.19
CA GLU A 83 -0.11 -1.34 19.30
C GLU A 83 0.40 -1.24 20.75
N ILE A 84 -0.51 -1.21 21.73
CA ILE A 84 -0.13 -1.24 23.15
C ILE A 84 0.61 -2.53 23.49
N ALA A 85 0.23 -3.68 22.92
CA ALA A 85 0.93 -4.94 23.13
C ALA A 85 2.41 -4.83 22.72
N PHE A 86 2.70 -4.27 21.55
CA PHE A 86 4.08 -4.08 21.07
C PHE A 86 4.81 -2.97 21.85
N ARG A 87 4.14 -1.85 22.16
CA ARG A 87 4.72 -0.74 22.96
C ARG A 87 5.15 -1.18 24.36
N VAL A 88 4.50 -2.19 24.93
CA VAL A 88 4.90 -2.77 26.22
C VAL A 88 5.73 -4.06 26.06
N GLY A 89 6.27 -4.33 24.88
CA GLY A 89 7.26 -5.38 24.65
C GLY A 89 6.71 -6.81 24.60
N PHE A 90 5.44 -7.00 24.23
CA PHE A 90 4.94 -8.32 23.82
C PHE A 90 5.17 -8.52 22.32
N ASN A 91 5.69 -9.68 21.94
CA ASN A 91 5.94 -10.07 20.54
C ASN A 91 4.69 -10.61 19.82
N SER A 92 3.54 -10.68 20.50
CA SER A 92 2.29 -11.19 19.94
C SER A 92 1.09 -10.59 20.66
N THR A 93 0.19 -9.98 19.90
CA THR A 93 -1.11 -9.48 20.39
C THR A 93 -1.97 -10.60 20.98
N SER A 94 -1.91 -11.81 20.43
CA SER A 94 -2.67 -12.97 20.93
C SER A 94 -2.18 -13.41 22.32
N TYR A 95 -0.85 -13.49 22.48
CA TYR A 95 -0.25 -13.81 23.77
C TYR A 95 -0.48 -12.70 24.80
N PHE A 96 -0.40 -11.44 24.40
CA PHE A 96 -0.77 -10.28 25.23
C PHE A 96 -2.21 -10.37 25.72
N ASN A 97 -3.18 -10.62 24.83
CA ASN A 97 -4.60 -10.76 25.20
C ASN A 97 -4.82 -11.87 26.24
N THR A 98 -4.15 -13.01 26.08
CA THR A 98 -4.21 -14.14 27.01
C THR A 98 -3.67 -13.72 28.39
N CYS A 99 -2.47 -13.15 28.44
CA CYS A 99 -1.85 -12.71 29.68
C CYS A 99 -2.63 -11.58 30.38
N PHE A 100 -3.21 -10.67 29.60
CA PHE A 100 -4.04 -9.58 30.11
C PHE A 100 -5.34 -10.10 30.71
N HIS A 101 -6.00 -11.05 30.04
CA HIS A 101 -7.19 -11.71 30.54
C HIS A 101 -6.91 -12.51 31.82
N GLU A 102 -5.82 -13.28 31.86
CA GLU A 102 -5.37 -14.00 33.06
C GLU A 102 -5.16 -13.05 34.24
N ARG A 103 -4.59 -11.85 34.01
CA ARG A 103 -4.26 -10.91 35.08
C ARG A 103 -5.46 -10.08 35.57
N TYR A 104 -6.34 -9.66 34.67
CA TYR A 104 -7.40 -8.69 34.94
C TYR A 104 -8.82 -9.26 34.85
N GLY A 105 -8.97 -10.53 34.43
CA GLY A 105 -10.26 -11.22 34.33
C GLY A 105 -11.13 -10.77 33.14
N HIS A 106 -10.58 -9.99 32.22
CA HIS A 106 -11.27 -9.53 31.01
C HIS A 106 -10.25 -9.18 29.91
N PRO A 107 -10.65 -9.21 28.63
CA PRO A 107 -9.74 -8.81 27.54
C PRO A 107 -9.45 -7.30 27.61
N PRO A 108 -8.32 -6.84 27.07
CA PRO A 108 -7.91 -5.43 27.10
C PRO A 108 -8.89 -4.50 26.38
N GLY A 109 -9.61 -4.99 25.36
CA GLY A 109 -10.67 -4.23 24.68
C GLY A 109 -11.83 -3.80 25.59
N LYS A 110 -12.10 -4.50 26.70
CA LYS A 110 -13.15 -4.11 27.66
C LYS A 110 -12.76 -2.94 28.56
N VAL A 111 -11.48 -2.57 28.61
CA VAL A 111 -11.00 -1.43 29.41
C VAL A 111 -11.60 -0.13 28.93
N LYS A 112 -11.65 0.10 27.61
CA LYS A 112 -12.20 1.33 27.02
C LYS A 112 -13.65 1.56 27.44
N HIS A 113 -14.47 0.50 27.42
CA HIS A 113 -15.89 0.56 27.79
C HIS A 113 -16.15 0.79 29.29
N GLN A 114 -15.24 0.36 30.17
CA GLN A 114 -15.40 0.54 31.62
C GLN A 114 -15.07 1.97 32.09
N THR A 115 -14.16 2.68 31.42
CA THR A 115 -13.84 4.08 31.73
C THR A 115 -14.98 5.01 31.35
N THR A 116 -15.65 4.74 30.21
CA THR A 116 -16.85 5.47 29.77
C THR A 116 -18.05 5.24 30.71
N PHE A 117 -18.26 4.00 31.19
CA PHE A 117 -19.34 3.69 32.11
C PHE A 117 -19.14 4.26 33.52
N LYS A 118 -17.89 4.36 34.02
CA LYS A 118 -17.59 4.98 35.32
C LYS A 118 -17.61 6.50 35.29
N ALA A 119 -17.27 7.15 34.17
CA ALA A 119 -17.40 8.59 34.02
C ALA A 119 -18.88 9.03 33.95
N VAL A 120 -19.74 8.24 33.30
CA VAL A 120 -21.18 8.49 33.21
C VAL A 120 -21.90 8.23 34.55
N ASN A 121 -21.49 7.23 35.33
CA ASN A 121 -22.09 6.94 36.65
C ASN A 121 -21.59 7.82 37.81
N LYS A 122 -20.48 8.56 37.66
CA LYS A 122 -20.00 9.49 38.70
C LYS A 122 -20.64 10.89 38.60
N LEU A 123 -21.44 11.13 37.56
CA LEU A 123 -22.23 12.35 37.34
C LEU A 123 -23.71 12.20 37.73
N SER A 124 -24.17 11.03 38.20
CA SER A 124 -25.59 10.77 38.48
C SER A 124 -25.96 10.51 39.94
N VAL A 125 -25.06 10.68 40.91
CA VAL A 125 -25.42 10.58 42.33
C VAL A 125 -24.73 11.67 43.16
N ALA A 126 -25.32 12.87 43.16
CA ALA A 126 -25.20 13.83 44.24
C ALA A 126 -26.43 14.77 44.26
N SER A 127 -27.32 14.45 45.21
CA SER A 127 -28.27 15.32 45.92
C SER A 127 -29.28 16.17 45.13
N VAL A 128 -30.55 15.77 45.19
CA VAL A 128 -31.68 16.70 45.32
C VAL A 128 -31.93 16.92 46.81
N ALA A 129 -31.89 18.19 47.25
CA ALA A 129 -32.63 18.67 48.42
C ALA A 129 -32.89 20.18 48.26
N GLU A 130 -34.19 20.50 48.14
CA GLU A 130 -34.92 21.73 48.46
C GLU A 130 -34.24 23.11 48.34
N GLN A 131 -34.83 24.00 47.52
CA GLN A 131 -35.57 25.15 48.06
C GLN A 131 -36.37 25.90 46.98
N SER A 132 -37.57 26.30 47.37
CA SER A 132 -38.58 27.09 46.67
C SER A 132 -38.09 28.49 46.28
N ILE A 133 -38.31 28.93 45.03
CA ILE A 133 -38.48 30.36 44.73
C ILE A 133 -39.60 30.59 43.71
N ASP A 134 -40.31 31.65 44.04
CA ASP A 134 -41.55 32.24 43.60
C ASP A 134 -41.70 32.54 42.11
N SER A 135 -42.97 32.60 41.75
CA SER A 135 -43.59 33.10 40.54
C SER A 135 -43.23 34.56 40.24
N HIS A 136 -42.90 34.86 38.97
CA HIS A 136 -43.66 35.77 38.10
C HIS A 136 -42.88 36.27 36.87
N LYS A 137 -43.62 36.35 35.75
CA LYS A 137 -43.38 37.16 34.54
C LYS A 137 -42.24 36.74 33.61
N ARG A 138 -42.61 35.97 32.57
CA ARG A 138 -42.75 36.49 31.18
C ARG A 138 -43.38 35.44 30.28
N LYS A 139 -44.72 35.50 30.17
CA LYS A 139 -45.45 34.97 29.02
C LYS A 139 -45.30 35.97 27.88
N ALA A 140 -44.88 35.47 26.72
CA ALA A 140 -45.45 35.76 25.39
C ALA A 140 -44.35 35.60 24.32
N LEU A 141 -44.13 34.35 23.85
CA LEU A 141 -43.57 34.02 22.53
C LEU A 141 -43.51 32.50 22.26
N LEU A 142 -43.75 31.65 23.26
CA LEU A 142 -43.74 30.18 23.13
C LEU A 142 -45.15 29.59 23.28
N LYS A 143 -46.08 29.93 22.38
CA LYS A 143 -47.42 29.30 22.34
C LYS A 143 -47.76 28.53 21.05
N ASN A 144 -46.84 28.48 20.08
CA ASN A 144 -47.02 27.60 18.93
C ASN A 144 -46.16 26.34 19.07
N PRO A 145 -46.75 25.15 19.33
CA PRO A 145 -46.01 23.89 19.46
C PRO A 145 -45.26 23.51 18.17
N TRP A 146 -45.67 24.07 17.02
CA TRP A 146 -44.95 23.92 15.75
C TRP A 146 -43.59 24.61 15.71
N ILE A 147 -43.43 25.78 16.34
CA ILE A 147 -42.15 26.51 16.33
C ILE A 147 -41.11 25.79 17.19
N ILE A 148 -41.53 25.22 18.32
CA ILE A 148 -40.67 24.43 19.20
C ILE A 148 -40.27 23.11 18.52
N SER A 149 -41.18 22.49 17.77
CA SER A 149 -40.90 21.26 17.03
C SER A 149 -39.92 21.50 15.87
N VAL A 150 -40.10 22.58 15.10
CA VAL A 150 -39.19 22.95 14.01
C VAL A 150 -37.83 23.38 14.55
N ALA A 151 -37.75 24.14 15.64
CA ALA A 151 -36.48 24.51 16.26
C ALA A 151 -35.75 23.28 16.85
N SER A 152 -36.48 22.33 17.43
CA SER A 152 -35.90 21.08 17.96
C SER A 152 -35.42 20.16 16.84
N ILE A 153 -36.16 20.06 15.74
CA ILE A 153 -35.74 19.29 14.56
C ILE A 153 -34.55 19.95 13.88
N SER A 154 -34.53 21.27 13.71
CA SER A 154 -33.39 22.01 13.16
C SER A 154 -32.16 21.92 14.07
N PHE A 155 -32.33 21.94 15.39
CA PHE A 155 -31.24 21.75 16.34
C PHE A 155 -30.73 20.31 16.34
N LEU A 156 -31.62 19.31 16.28
CA LEU A 156 -31.24 17.90 16.15
C LEU A 156 -30.60 17.60 14.80
N LEU A 157 -31.01 18.26 13.72
CA LEU A 157 -30.42 18.15 12.39
C LEU A 157 -29.06 18.85 12.35
N ALA A 158 -28.92 20.03 12.95
CA ALA A 158 -27.64 20.72 13.08
C ALA A 158 -26.68 19.95 14.00
N ALA A 159 -27.18 19.37 15.09
CA ALA A 159 -26.42 18.49 15.98
C ALA A 159 -26.05 17.19 15.28
N PHE A 160 -26.94 16.60 14.47
CA PHE A 160 -26.64 15.42 13.68
C PHE A 160 -25.64 15.71 12.56
N LEU A 161 -25.73 16.86 11.88
CA LEU A 161 -24.80 17.28 10.84
C LEU A 161 -23.44 17.66 11.44
N THR A 162 -23.39 18.30 12.60
CA THR A 162 -22.13 18.58 13.33
C THR A 162 -21.54 17.32 13.90
N ILE A 163 -22.33 16.41 14.49
CA ILE A 163 -21.86 15.08 14.93
C ILE A 163 -21.41 14.26 13.72
N LYS A 164 -22.09 14.31 12.56
CA LYS A 164 -21.64 13.63 11.34
C LYS A 164 -20.39 14.28 10.77
N ALA A 165 -20.21 15.59 10.86
CA ALA A 165 -18.96 16.29 10.51
C ALA A 165 -17.83 15.99 11.50
N PHE A 166 -18.13 15.81 12.79
CA PHE A 166 -17.15 15.46 13.85
C PHE A 166 -16.84 13.95 13.91
N THR A 167 -17.77 13.09 13.50
CA THR A 167 -17.61 11.61 13.45
C THR A 167 -17.18 11.12 12.06
N SER A 168 -17.35 11.92 11.01
CA SER A 168 -16.69 11.73 9.71
C SER A 168 -15.20 12.12 9.77
N LYS A 169 -14.79 12.90 10.77
CA LYS A 169 -13.38 13.11 11.11
C LYS A 169 -12.92 11.98 12.04
N LYS A 170 -13.02 10.74 11.55
CA LYS A 170 -12.26 9.63 12.10
C LYS A 170 -10.80 10.04 11.89
N GLU A 171 -10.05 10.27 12.96
CA GLU A 171 -8.61 10.53 12.90
C GLU A 171 -7.91 9.30 12.28
N ASN A 172 -7.91 9.23 10.95
CA ASN A 172 -6.68 8.91 10.26
C ASN A 172 -5.73 10.02 10.70
N ILE A 173 -4.64 9.67 11.37
CA ILE A 173 -3.46 10.53 11.28
C ILE A 173 -3.10 10.46 9.79
N GLU A 174 -3.67 11.36 8.98
CA GLU A 174 -3.37 11.41 7.56
C GLU A 174 -1.88 11.67 7.46
N GLN A 175 -1.17 10.65 6.97
CA GLN A 175 0.24 10.75 6.65
C GLN A 175 0.40 11.94 5.70
N VAL A 176 1.28 12.88 6.06
CA VAL A 176 1.57 14.06 5.25
C VAL A 176 1.80 13.60 3.82
N SER A 177 1.07 14.20 2.87
CA SER A 177 1.12 13.79 1.48
C SER A 177 1.68 14.88 0.58
N ILE A 178 2.44 14.45 -0.43
CA ILE A 178 3.12 15.34 -1.37
C ILE A 178 3.02 14.79 -2.79
N ALA A 179 2.81 15.68 -3.75
CA ALA A 179 2.97 15.35 -5.17
C ALA A 179 4.00 16.28 -5.81
N VAL A 180 4.92 15.71 -6.58
CA VAL A 180 5.81 16.49 -7.43
C VAL A 180 5.13 16.60 -8.78
N LEU A 181 4.72 17.81 -9.18
CA LEU A 181 4.13 18.04 -10.48
C LEU A 181 5.19 17.94 -11.58
N PRO A 182 4.79 17.65 -12.84
CA PRO A 182 5.73 17.59 -13.96
C PRO A 182 6.52 18.88 -14.03
N LEU A 183 7.84 18.78 -14.04
CA LEU A 183 8.72 19.95 -14.06
C LEU A 183 8.75 20.53 -15.47
N ASP A 184 8.65 21.85 -15.59
CA ASP A 184 8.68 22.54 -16.87
C ASP A 184 10.07 22.49 -17.50
N HIS A 185 10.12 22.26 -18.81
CA HIS A 185 11.34 22.39 -19.59
C HIS A 185 11.33 23.75 -20.31
N LEU A 186 12.08 24.72 -19.79
CA LEU A 186 12.09 26.10 -20.29
C LEU A 186 13.27 26.42 -21.22
N SER A 187 13.88 25.39 -21.81
CA SER A 187 14.99 25.55 -22.76
C SER A 187 14.53 25.30 -24.19
N GLU A 188 15.18 25.94 -25.16
CA GLU A 188 14.89 25.67 -26.58
C GLU A 188 15.39 24.28 -27.04
N ASP A 189 16.40 23.74 -26.36
CA ASP A 189 17.00 22.44 -26.65
C ASP A 189 16.17 21.27 -26.09
N THR A 190 15.27 20.76 -26.91
CA THR A 190 14.40 19.62 -26.58
C THR A 190 15.15 18.30 -26.38
N SER A 191 16.43 18.20 -26.76
CA SER A 191 17.21 16.98 -26.55
C SER A 191 17.39 16.63 -25.07
N LYS A 192 17.13 17.58 -24.17
CA LYS A 192 17.23 17.42 -22.71
C LYS A 192 15.89 17.23 -22.00
N GLU A 193 14.78 17.06 -22.72
CA GLU A 193 13.47 16.80 -22.08
C GLU A 193 13.51 15.54 -21.21
N TYR A 194 14.25 14.51 -21.62
CA TYR A 194 14.42 13.30 -20.81
C TYR A 194 15.10 13.56 -19.45
N LEU A 195 15.97 14.57 -19.35
CA LEU A 195 16.60 14.95 -18.07
C LEU A 195 15.56 15.59 -17.16
N THR A 196 14.75 16.50 -17.66
CA THR A 196 13.65 17.12 -16.91
C THR A 196 12.68 16.07 -16.38
N ALA A 197 12.22 15.16 -17.25
CA ALA A 197 11.35 14.07 -16.86
C ALA A 197 12.01 13.05 -15.91
N GLY A 198 13.32 12.82 -16.06
CA GLY A 198 14.11 11.97 -15.17
C GLY A 198 14.31 12.57 -13.79
N ILE A 199 14.52 13.88 -13.67
CA ILE A 199 14.60 14.59 -12.38
C ILE A 199 13.26 14.52 -11.66
N HIS A 200 12.15 14.74 -12.38
CA HIS A 200 10.79 14.58 -11.84
C HIS A 200 10.59 13.19 -11.22
N ASP A 201 10.91 12.12 -11.95
CA ASP A 201 10.82 10.74 -11.45
C ASP A 201 11.76 10.47 -10.27
N ALA A 202 12.99 10.97 -10.32
CA ALA A 202 13.97 10.80 -9.27
C ALA A 202 13.53 11.48 -7.96
N LEU A 203 12.97 12.69 -8.02
CA LEU A 203 12.42 13.38 -6.84
C LEU A 203 11.30 12.55 -6.20
N ILE A 204 10.36 12.04 -7.00
CA ILE A 204 9.28 11.16 -6.53
C ILE A 204 9.85 9.90 -5.86
N GLY A 205 10.76 9.21 -6.54
CA GLY A 205 11.33 7.96 -6.06
C GLY A 205 12.12 8.12 -4.74
N GLU A 206 12.91 9.18 -4.62
CA GLU A 206 13.72 9.44 -3.43
C GLU A 206 12.87 9.95 -2.24
N LEU A 207 11.92 10.86 -2.47
CA LEU A 207 10.95 11.26 -1.44
C LEU A 207 10.14 10.05 -0.96
N GLY A 208 9.84 9.11 -1.87
CA GLY A 208 9.11 7.88 -1.55
C GLY A 208 9.78 7.00 -0.50
N THR A 209 11.11 7.09 -0.33
CA THR A 209 11.83 6.34 0.71
C THR A 209 11.65 6.90 2.12
N ILE A 210 11.07 8.10 2.26
CA ILE A 210 10.90 8.76 3.54
C ILE A 210 9.68 8.18 4.25
N LYS A 211 9.91 7.55 5.42
CA LYS A 211 8.84 7.00 6.25
C LYS A 211 7.94 8.10 6.79
N GLY A 212 6.64 7.88 6.79
CA GLY A 212 5.67 8.87 7.24
C GLY A 212 5.36 9.96 6.21
N LEU A 213 5.89 9.86 4.98
CA LEU A 213 5.53 10.69 3.85
C LEU A 213 4.81 9.85 2.79
N ARG A 214 3.62 10.27 2.36
CA ARG A 214 2.91 9.67 1.22
C ARG A 214 3.24 10.46 -0.04
N VAL A 215 3.85 9.82 -1.02
CA VAL A 215 4.30 10.48 -2.26
C VAL A 215 3.46 9.99 -3.41
N ILE A 216 2.82 10.92 -4.11
CA ILE A 216 2.02 10.61 -5.29
C ILE A 216 2.94 10.24 -6.46
N SER A 217 2.63 9.12 -7.08
CA SER A 217 3.32 8.51 -8.19
C SER A 217 3.32 9.39 -9.45
N ARG A 218 4.29 9.08 -10.32
CA ARG A 218 4.51 9.76 -11.58
C ARG A 218 3.32 9.65 -12.54
N ILE A 219 2.66 8.49 -12.64
CA ILE A 219 1.56 8.30 -13.61
C ILE A 219 0.44 9.29 -13.33
N SER A 220 0.07 9.45 -12.05
CA SER A 220 -0.95 10.41 -11.64
C SER A 220 -0.53 11.86 -11.83
N THR A 221 0.69 12.23 -11.43
CA THR A 221 1.16 13.62 -11.56
C THR A 221 1.34 14.04 -13.02
N LEU A 222 1.76 13.12 -13.90
CA LEU A 222 1.86 13.38 -15.35
C LEU A 222 0.53 13.71 -16.02
N GLN A 223 -0.60 13.33 -15.43
CA GLN A 223 -1.91 13.74 -15.95
C GLN A 223 -2.09 15.25 -15.95
N PHE A 224 -1.28 16.00 -15.20
CA PHE A 224 -1.34 17.46 -15.10
C PHE A 224 -0.27 18.18 -15.92
N LYS A 225 0.54 17.45 -16.71
CA LYS A 225 1.47 18.08 -17.65
C LYS A 225 0.68 18.96 -18.63
N ASP A 226 1.11 20.21 -18.79
CA ASP A 226 0.51 21.19 -19.71
C ASP A 226 -0.98 21.51 -19.44
N LYS A 227 -1.50 21.20 -18.23
CA LYS A 227 -2.89 21.52 -17.85
C LYS A 227 -2.96 22.81 -17.03
N GLU A 228 -3.80 23.73 -17.48
CA GLU A 228 -4.13 24.96 -16.75
C GLU A 228 -5.31 24.72 -15.80
N LEU A 229 -5.04 24.10 -14.65
CA LEU A 229 -6.02 23.91 -13.57
C LEU A 229 -5.57 24.64 -12.30
N PRO A 230 -6.51 25.12 -11.47
CA PRO A 230 -6.16 25.64 -10.15
C PRO A 230 -5.42 24.59 -9.32
N ILE A 231 -4.31 24.97 -8.68
CA ILE A 231 -3.44 24.12 -7.84
C ILE A 231 -4.26 23.31 -6.83
N ARG A 232 -5.25 23.95 -6.21
CA ARG A 232 -6.16 23.32 -5.25
C ARG A 232 -7.00 22.20 -5.84
N ASP A 233 -7.38 22.27 -7.11
CA ASP A 233 -8.15 21.22 -7.76
C ASP A 233 -7.26 20.06 -8.22
N ILE A 234 -6.01 20.35 -8.61
CA ILE A 234 -4.97 19.33 -8.84
C ILE A 234 -4.73 18.55 -7.53
N ALA A 235 -4.48 19.25 -6.43
CA ALA A 235 -4.24 18.66 -5.11
C ALA A 235 -5.40 17.77 -4.64
N LYS A 236 -6.66 18.19 -4.86
CA LYS A 236 -7.84 17.34 -4.55
C LYS A 236 -7.88 16.07 -5.36
N GLN A 237 -7.63 16.14 -6.68
CA GLN A 237 -7.65 14.95 -7.55
C GLN A 237 -6.53 13.98 -7.20
N LEU A 238 -5.36 14.50 -6.79
CA LEU A 238 -4.24 13.69 -6.35
C LEU A 238 -4.36 13.23 -4.88
N GLY A 239 -5.28 13.83 -4.11
CA GLY A 239 -5.34 13.65 -2.66
C GLY A 239 -4.00 14.00 -2.00
N ALA A 240 -3.38 15.12 -2.38
CA ALA A 240 -2.10 15.59 -1.87
C ALA A 240 -2.26 16.87 -1.03
N ASP A 241 -1.62 16.93 0.13
CA ASP A 241 -1.62 18.12 1.00
C ASP A 241 -0.64 19.17 0.49
N HIS A 242 0.50 18.71 -0.02
CA HIS A 242 1.58 19.54 -0.53
C HIS A 242 1.81 19.28 -2.01
N LEU A 243 2.18 20.33 -2.75
CA LEU A 243 2.60 20.24 -4.14
C LEU A 243 4.00 20.83 -4.30
N VAL A 244 4.80 20.18 -5.14
CA VAL A 244 6.07 20.70 -5.63
C VAL A 244 5.92 21.04 -7.09
N GLU A 245 6.06 22.33 -7.40
CA GLU A 245 6.13 22.86 -8.76
C GLU A 245 7.56 23.22 -9.09
N GLY A 246 7.91 23.26 -10.37
CA GLY A 246 9.22 23.72 -10.75
C GLY A 246 9.51 23.68 -12.23
N SER A 247 10.65 24.25 -12.58
CA SER A 247 11.11 24.39 -13.95
C SER A 247 12.61 24.21 -14.06
N LEU A 248 13.07 23.81 -15.25
CA LEU A 248 14.47 23.62 -15.55
C LEU A 248 14.86 24.38 -16.82
N ILE A 249 15.99 25.09 -16.72
CA ILE A 249 16.66 25.76 -17.82
C ILE A 249 18.06 25.15 -17.96
N TYR A 250 18.40 24.72 -19.17
CA TYR A 250 19.69 24.19 -19.54
C TYR A 250 20.41 25.16 -20.47
N LYS A 251 21.67 25.44 -20.18
CA LYS A 251 22.53 26.26 -21.05
C LYS A 251 23.92 25.63 -21.12
N GLY A 252 24.21 24.98 -22.25
CA GLY A 252 25.40 24.14 -22.37
C GLY A 252 25.37 23.03 -21.32
N ASP A 253 26.41 22.98 -20.48
CA ASP A 253 26.57 22.03 -19.38
C ASP A 253 26.07 22.55 -18.03
N SER A 254 25.40 23.71 -18.00
CA SER A 254 24.82 24.28 -16.78
C SER A 254 23.31 24.00 -16.71
N ILE A 255 22.83 23.73 -15.50
CA ILE A 255 21.41 23.55 -15.17
C ILE A 255 20.99 24.58 -14.12
N ARG A 256 19.86 25.25 -14.35
CA ARG A 256 19.11 25.99 -13.35
C ARG A 256 17.80 25.27 -13.11
N MET A 257 17.59 24.79 -11.88
CA MET A 257 16.35 24.20 -11.44
C MET A 257 15.70 25.16 -10.44
N GLN A 258 14.47 25.57 -10.70
CA GLN A 258 13.68 26.35 -9.75
C GLN A 258 12.57 25.44 -9.21
N LEU A 259 12.47 25.31 -7.89
CA LEU A 259 11.39 24.57 -7.25
C LEU A 259 10.61 25.47 -6.30
N GLN A 260 9.34 25.14 -6.11
CA GLN A 260 8.46 25.76 -5.13
C GLN A 260 7.75 24.66 -4.36
N LEU A 261 7.61 24.85 -3.04
CA LEU A 261 6.84 23.96 -2.18
C LEU A 261 5.60 24.71 -1.69
N ILE A 262 4.43 24.12 -1.92
CA ILE A 262 3.13 24.71 -1.65
C ILE A 262 2.38 23.80 -0.69
N ASP A 263 1.91 24.36 0.42
CA ASP A 263 0.91 23.75 1.30
C ASP A 263 -0.47 24.19 0.79
N VAL A 264 -1.30 23.25 0.36
CA VAL A 264 -2.50 23.55 -0.44
C VAL A 264 -3.75 23.72 0.41
N PHE A 265 -3.78 23.10 1.60
CA PHE A 265 -4.96 23.07 2.46
C PHE A 265 -4.65 23.50 3.90
N PRO A 266 -5.58 24.19 4.59
CA PRO A 266 -6.90 24.63 4.11
C PRO A 266 -6.85 25.82 3.14
N GLU A 267 -5.81 26.63 3.21
CA GLU A 267 -5.54 27.79 2.34
C GLU A 267 -4.20 27.58 1.64
N GLU A 268 -4.10 27.99 0.37
CA GLU A 268 -2.86 27.89 -0.39
C GLU A 268 -1.78 28.78 0.22
N LYS A 269 -0.68 28.17 0.63
CA LYS A 269 0.48 28.83 1.21
C LYS A 269 1.75 28.34 0.52
N HIS A 270 2.43 29.27 -0.14
CA HIS A 270 3.78 29.06 -0.66
C HIS A 270 4.77 29.01 0.51
N ILE A 271 5.29 27.82 0.82
CA ILE A 271 6.23 27.63 1.94
C ILE A 271 7.58 28.25 1.57
N TRP A 272 8.08 27.95 0.37
CA TRP A 272 9.30 28.54 -0.17
C TRP A 272 9.36 28.41 -1.69
N ALA A 273 10.19 29.25 -2.30
CA ALA A 273 10.68 29.12 -3.66
C ALA A 273 12.22 29.17 -3.64
N LYS A 274 12.90 28.24 -4.31
CA LYS A 274 14.36 28.12 -4.31
C LYS A 274 14.90 27.87 -5.71
N ASP A 275 16.05 28.48 -5.99
CA ASP A 275 16.86 28.27 -7.18
C ASP A 275 18.06 27.39 -6.85
N TYR A 276 18.31 26.39 -7.69
CA TYR A 276 19.49 25.52 -7.64
C TYR A 276 20.27 25.69 -8.94
N HIS A 277 21.54 26.04 -8.84
CA HIS A 277 22.45 26.21 -9.98
C HIS A 277 23.59 25.21 -9.87
N ASN A 278 23.82 24.43 -10.93
CA ASN A 278 24.95 23.52 -10.96
C ASN A 278 25.35 23.12 -12.39
N SER A 279 26.36 22.28 -12.53
CA SER A 279 26.59 21.53 -13.76
C SER A 279 25.52 20.44 -13.94
N VAL A 280 25.17 20.13 -15.18
CA VAL A 280 24.37 18.96 -15.56
C VAL A 280 25.04 17.66 -15.09
N ASN A 281 26.37 17.63 -14.98
CA ASN A 281 27.10 16.47 -14.47
C ASN A 281 26.95 16.30 -12.95
N ASP A 282 26.54 17.35 -12.23
CA ASP A 282 26.30 17.35 -10.78
C ASP A 282 24.79 17.31 -10.44
N ILE A 283 23.97 16.85 -11.38
CA ILE A 283 22.50 16.76 -11.27
C ILE A 283 22.03 15.99 -10.02
N LEU A 284 22.77 14.96 -9.60
CA LEU A 284 22.49 14.19 -8.39
C LEU A 284 22.61 15.04 -7.13
N SER A 285 23.60 15.93 -7.05
CA SER A 285 23.78 16.85 -5.93
C SER A 285 22.64 17.87 -5.85
N VAL A 286 22.17 18.35 -7.01
CA VAL A 286 21.01 19.26 -7.11
C VAL A 286 19.73 18.57 -6.62
N GLN A 287 19.45 17.36 -7.10
CA GLN A 287 18.30 16.56 -6.66
C GLN A 287 18.31 16.33 -5.15
N ASN A 288 19.45 15.94 -4.60
CA ASN A 288 19.55 15.61 -3.18
C ASN A 288 19.38 16.82 -2.26
N THR A 289 19.91 17.96 -2.67
CA THR A 289 19.71 19.23 -1.96
C THR A 289 18.22 19.59 -1.96
N ALA A 290 17.55 19.48 -3.12
CA ALA A 290 16.11 19.72 -3.21
C ALA A 290 15.29 18.78 -2.33
N ILE A 291 15.58 17.48 -2.32
CA ILE A 291 14.87 16.50 -1.48
C ILE A 291 15.09 16.81 0.01
N GLN A 292 16.30 17.21 0.39
CA GLN A 292 16.61 17.64 1.77
C GLN A 292 15.79 18.86 2.17
N ASP A 293 15.71 19.86 1.30
CA ASP A 293 14.98 21.09 1.53
C ASP A 293 13.47 20.85 1.63
N ILE A 294 12.92 19.99 0.77
CA ILE A 294 11.52 19.54 0.84
C ILE A 294 11.27 18.84 2.18
N ALA A 295 12.03 17.80 2.50
CA ALA A 295 11.83 16.99 3.70
C ALA A 295 11.94 17.79 5.00
N ASN A 296 12.92 18.70 5.09
CA ASN A 296 13.09 19.59 6.25
C ASN A 296 11.87 20.53 6.43
N SER A 297 11.27 20.96 5.32
CA SER A 297 10.18 21.95 5.34
C SER A 297 8.83 21.35 5.74
N ILE A 298 8.63 20.04 5.49
CA ILE A 298 7.43 19.28 5.88
C ILE A 298 7.61 18.56 7.23
N GLU A 299 8.68 18.87 7.96
CA GLU A 299 9.02 18.32 9.29
C GLU A 299 9.10 16.78 9.34
N VAL A 300 9.41 16.13 8.22
CA VAL A 300 9.56 14.67 8.18
C VAL A 300 11.01 14.28 8.48
N THR A 301 11.19 13.33 9.39
CA THR A 301 12.53 12.89 9.81
C THR A 301 13.22 12.08 8.72
N LEU A 302 14.39 12.55 8.30
CA LEU A 302 15.27 11.82 7.40
C LEU A 302 16.07 10.79 8.19
N GLY A 303 15.89 9.51 7.86
CA GLY A 303 16.65 8.42 8.49
C GLY A 303 18.12 8.39 8.07
N ASP A 304 18.99 7.85 8.94
CA ASP A 304 20.43 7.70 8.67
C ASP A 304 20.74 6.87 7.42
N GLU A 305 19.86 5.94 7.05
CA GLU A 305 19.99 5.11 5.85
C GLU A 305 20.00 5.94 4.56
N ARG A 306 19.29 7.08 4.53
CA ARG A 306 19.27 7.96 3.36
C ARG A 306 20.62 8.64 3.14
N LYS A 307 21.32 9.05 4.21
CA LYS A 307 22.66 9.65 4.10
C LYS A 307 23.67 8.69 3.47
N GLN A 308 23.59 7.41 3.82
CA GLN A 308 24.44 6.36 3.23
C GLN A 308 24.11 6.15 1.74
N ARG A 309 22.82 6.08 1.39
CA ARG A 309 22.37 5.93 -0.01
C ARG A 309 22.79 7.13 -0.87
N PHE A 310 22.74 8.34 -0.31
CA PHE A 310 23.23 9.53 -0.97
C PHE A 310 24.74 9.46 -1.27
N GLN A 311 25.56 9.03 -0.31
CA GLN A 311 27.00 8.87 -0.53
C GLN A 311 27.32 7.84 -1.61
N LEU A 312 26.54 6.76 -1.71
CA LEU A 312 26.67 5.79 -2.79
C LEU A 312 26.30 6.41 -4.15
N GLN A 313 25.19 7.14 -4.23
CA GLN A 313 24.76 7.81 -5.46
C GLN A 313 25.74 8.88 -5.93
N GLN A 314 26.40 9.61 -5.03
CA GLN A 314 27.41 10.60 -5.41
C GLN A 314 28.62 10.01 -6.15
N ASN A 315 28.86 8.70 -6.02
CA ASN A 315 29.94 8.03 -6.73
C ASN A 315 29.53 7.53 -8.13
N THR A 316 28.25 7.64 -8.51
CA THR A 316 27.77 7.23 -9.84
C THR A 316 28.36 8.12 -10.93
N ASN A 317 28.87 7.51 -11.99
CA ASN A 317 29.32 8.23 -13.17
C ASN A 317 28.17 9.07 -13.78
N PRO A 318 28.34 10.39 -14.00
CA PRO A 318 27.29 11.24 -14.55
C PRO A 318 26.73 10.78 -15.91
N GLU A 319 27.56 10.19 -16.79
CA GLU A 319 27.10 9.65 -18.06
C GLU A 319 26.21 8.41 -17.88
N THR A 320 26.57 7.54 -16.94
CA THR A 320 25.74 6.39 -16.53
C THR A 320 24.39 6.88 -16.04
N TYR A 321 24.37 7.89 -15.17
CA TYR A 321 23.12 8.43 -14.64
C TYR A 321 22.23 9.05 -15.72
N LYS A 322 22.82 9.81 -16.67
CA LYS A 322 22.08 10.36 -17.81
C LYS A 322 21.50 9.25 -18.70
N ALA A 323 22.27 8.20 -18.99
CA ALA A 323 21.78 7.04 -19.74
C ALA A 323 20.65 6.32 -18.99
N TYR A 324 20.78 6.14 -17.68
CA TYR A 324 19.73 5.59 -16.81
C TYR A 324 18.45 6.42 -16.88
N LEU A 325 18.51 7.74 -16.65
CA LEU A 325 17.34 8.62 -16.71
C LEU A 325 16.66 8.58 -18.08
N ARG A 326 17.45 8.53 -19.16
CA ARG A 326 16.91 8.38 -20.52
C ARG A 326 16.22 7.03 -20.70
N GLY A 327 16.80 5.96 -20.17
CA GLY A 327 16.20 4.63 -20.14
C GLY A 327 14.83 4.62 -19.47
N ILE A 328 14.75 5.14 -18.24
CA ILE A 328 13.49 5.25 -17.48
C ILE A 328 12.48 6.11 -18.25
N TYR A 329 12.90 7.26 -18.79
CA TYR A 329 12.02 8.12 -19.59
C TYR A 329 11.31 7.34 -20.71
N TYR A 330 12.05 6.55 -21.49
CA TYR A 330 11.51 5.79 -22.60
C TYR A 330 10.72 4.54 -22.17
N LEU A 331 11.08 3.88 -21.06
CA LEU A 331 10.28 2.77 -20.51
C LEU A 331 8.86 3.19 -20.13
N THR A 332 8.66 4.46 -19.79
CA THR A 332 7.35 4.98 -19.39
C THR A 332 6.49 5.45 -20.57
N LYS A 333 6.97 5.34 -21.80
CA LYS A 333 6.19 5.68 -23.01
C LYS A 333 5.34 4.47 -23.42
N SER A 334 4.11 4.73 -23.83
CA SER A 334 3.09 3.69 -24.04
C SER A 334 3.20 2.91 -25.36
N ASN A 335 4.37 2.85 -26.00
CA ASN A 335 4.58 2.09 -27.24
C ASN A 335 5.81 1.18 -27.16
N ALA A 336 5.75 0.07 -27.90
CA ALA A 336 6.77 -0.99 -27.84
C ALA A 336 8.14 -0.54 -28.34
N GLU A 337 8.20 0.37 -29.32
CA GLU A 337 9.45 0.87 -29.88
C GLU A 337 10.22 1.70 -28.84
N ASP A 338 9.54 2.65 -28.19
CA ASP A 338 10.12 3.46 -27.14
C ASP A 338 10.46 2.62 -25.90
N PHE A 339 9.62 1.64 -25.54
CA PHE A 339 9.96 0.71 -24.47
C PHE A 339 11.29 -0.03 -24.75
N GLN A 340 11.50 -0.49 -25.99
CA GLN A 340 12.76 -1.12 -26.39
C GLN A 340 13.93 -0.13 -26.39
N LYS A 341 13.73 1.13 -26.80
CA LYS A 341 14.74 2.19 -26.66
C LYS A 341 15.13 2.39 -25.20
N GLY A 342 14.16 2.36 -24.28
CA GLY A 342 14.40 2.47 -22.84
C GLY A 342 15.31 1.36 -22.32
N LEU A 343 15.01 0.10 -22.66
CA LEU A 343 15.89 -1.03 -22.34
C LEU A 343 17.30 -0.87 -22.93
N ASN A 344 17.42 -0.36 -24.16
CA ASN A 344 18.73 -0.16 -24.79
C ASN A 344 19.56 0.91 -24.06
N TYR A 345 18.95 2.02 -23.62
CA TYR A 345 19.65 3.04 -22.84
C TYR A 345 20.06 2.54 -21.45
N LEU A 346 19.26 1.67 -20.82
CA LEU A 346 19.64 1.04 -19.57
C LEU A 346 20.80 0.05 -19.73
N HIS A 347 20.84 -0.69 -20.85
CA HIS A 347 22.03 -1.49 -21.20
C HIS A 347 23.26 -0.62 -21.42
N GLN A 348 23.12 0.51 -22.12
CA GLN A 348 24.23 1.47 -22.26
C GLN A 348 24.71 2.00 -20.91
N ALA A 349 23.80 2.28 -19.96
CA ALA A 349 24.19 2.67 -18.61
C ALA A 349 25.05 1.58 -17.92
N VAL A 350 24.65 0.31 -18.04
CA VAL A 350 25.45 -0.84 -17.54
C VAL A 350 26.81 -0.96 -18.26
N GLU A 351 26.88 -0.69 -19.56
CA GLU A 351 28.13 -0.73 -20.32
C GLU A 351 29.11 0.38 -19.90
N ILE A 352 28.60 1.58 -19.59
CA ILE A 352 29.41 2.71 -19.12
C ILE A 352 29.96 2.43 -17.72
N ASP A 353 29.12 1.93 -16.81
CA ASP A 353 29.52 1.58 -15.45
C ASP A 353 28.86 0.27 -14.98
N PRO A 354 29.55 -0.88 -15.13
CA PRO A 354 29.04 -2.17 -14.69
C PRO A 354 28.88 -2.32 -13.16
N ALA A 355 29.36 -1.36 -12.37
CA ALA A 355 29.24 -1.33 -10.91
C ALA A 355 28.08 -0.44 -10.44
N ASP A 356 27.36 0.24 -11.33
CA ASP A 356 26.21 1.07 -10.96
C ASP A 356 24.96 0.21 -10.67
N PRO A 357 24.40 0.26 -9.44
CA PRO A 357 23.22 -0.54 -9.09
C PRO A 357 21.92 -0.04 -9.74
N LEU A 358 21.82 1.24 -10.10
CA LEU A 358 20.58 1.86 -10.60
C LEU A 358 20.25 1.36 -12.01
N ALA A 359 21.26 1.25 -12.87
CA ALA A 359 21.10 0.74 -14.23
C ALA A 359 20.51 -0.69 -14.22
N TYR A 360 21.04 -1.58 -13.36
CA TYR A 360 20.49 -2.93 -13.20
C TYR A 360 19.09 -2.94 -12.58
N ALA A 361 18.80 -2.08 -11.60
CA ALA A 361 17.47 -1.98 -11.03
C ALA A 361 16.43 -1.53 -12.08
N GLY A 362 16.78 -0.55 -12.93
CA GLY A 362 15.94 -0.13 -14.05
C GLY A 362 15.72 -1.24 -15.08
N LEU A 363 16.77 -2.01 -15.42
CA LEU A 363 16.62 -3.20 -16.28
C LEU A 363 15.69 -4.25 -15.65
N ALA A 364 15.82 -4.48 -14.35
CA ALA A 364 14.96 -5.42 -13.62
C ALA A 364 13.49 -5.02 -13.70
N GLU A 365 13.17 -3.76 -13.42
CA GLU A 365 11.82 -3.21 -13.53
C GLU A 365 11.29 -3.32 -14.97
N GLY A 366 12.07 -2.86 -15.95
CA GLY A 366 11.67 -2.91 -17.37
C GLY A 366 11.38 -4.33 -17.85
N TYR A 367 12.21 -5.30 -17.49
CA TYR A 367 11.97 -6.69 -17.85
C TYR A 367 10.83 -7.36 -17.07
N ALA A 368 10.61 -6.98 -15.81
CA ALA A 368 9.47 -7.46 -15.03
C ALA A 368 8.14 -6.94 -15.63
N LEU A 369 8.09 -5.66 -16.03
CA LEU A 369 6.94 -5.08 -16.72
C LEU A 369 6.68 -5.76 -18.07
N LEU A 370 7.73 -5.99 -18.87
CA LEU A 370 7.60 -6.70 -20.15
C LEU A 370 7.13 -8.15 -19.95
N GLY A 371 7.65 -8.82 -18.92
CA GLY A 371 7.24 -10.17 -18.54
C GLY A 371 5.77 -10.24 -18.11
N HIS A 372 5.26 -9.22 -17.41
CA HIS A 372 3.86 -9.11 -16.99
C HIS A 372 2.93 -8.60 -18.12
N GLY A 373 3.47 -8.30 -19.30
CA GLY A 373 2.71 -7.84 -20.45
C GLY A 373 1.75 -8.90 -21.03
N PRO A 374 0.99 -8.53 -22.09
CA PRO A 374 -0.08 -9.35 -22.66
C PRO A 374 0.39 -10.67 -23.31
N ASP A 375 1.64 -10.75 -23.76
CA ASP A 375 2.27 -11.97 -24.27
C ASP A 375 3.52 -12.31 -23.45
N PRO A 376 3.35 -12.89 -22.25
CA PRO A 376 4.42 -13.11 -21.29
C PRO A 376 5.41 -14.14 -21.84
N MET A 377 6.58 -13.67 -22.27
CA MET A 377 7.68 -14.53 -22.70
C MET A 377 8.58 -14.91 -21.52
N ASN A 378 9.12 -16.13 -21.52
CA ASN A 378 10.07 -16.55 -20.47
C ASN A 378 11.39 -15.76 -20.48
N ALA A 379 11.77 -15.17 -21.62
CA ALA A 379 13.05 -14.47 -21.78
C ALA A 379 13.15 -13.16 -20.97
N PRO A 380 12.16 -12.23 -21.03
CA PRO A 380 12.08 -11.07 -20.13
C PRO A 380 12.23 -11.44 -18.67
N TRP A 381 11.45 -12.40 -18.15
CA TRP A 381 11.53 -12.80 -16.74
C TRP A 381 12.94 -13.23 -16.30
N ARG A 382 13.62 -14.04 -17.11
CA ARG A 382 15.00 -14.46 -16.81
C ARG A 382 15.99 -13.30 -16.82
N ARG A 383 15.88 -12.40 -17.80
CA ARG A 383 16.75 -11.21 -17.89
C ARG A 383 16.50 -10.26 -16.72
N GLY A 384 15.24 -10.05 -16.37
CA GLY A 384 14.83 -9.27 -15.20
C GLY A 384 15.39 -9.85 -13.91
N LYS A 385 15.37 -11.17 -13.73
CA LYS A 385 15.96 -11.83 -12.55
C LYS A 385 17.46 -11.60 -12.47
N ALA A 386 18.18 -11.78 -13.56
CA ALA A 386 19.62 -11.57 -13.59
C ALA A 386 19.98 -10.11 -13.24
N ALA A 387 19.24 -9.15 -13.79
CA ALA A 387 19.40 -7.73 -13.48
C ALA A 387 19.05 -7.43 -12.02
N ALA A 388 17.94 -7.95 -11.49
CA ALA A 388 17.52 -7.73 -10.11
C ALA A 388 18.56 -8.27 -9.11
N LEU A 389 19.04 -9.49 -9.33
CA LEU A 389 20.07 -10.09 -8.48
C LEU A 389 21.38 -9.32 -8.56
N LYS A 390 21.76 -8.81 -9.74
CA LYS A 390 22.97 -7.99 -9.86
C LYS A 390 22.82 -6.62 -9.19
N ALA A 391 21.65 -5.99 -9.30
CA ALA A 391 21.35 -4.76 -8.58
C ALA A 391 21.44 -4.97 -7.06
N LEU A 392 20.94 -6.10 -6.54
CA LEU A 392 20.98 -6.42 -5.12
C LEU A 392 22.36 -6.85 -4.60
N ASP A 393 23.21 -7.39 -5.46
CA ASP A 393 24.63 -7.65 -5.18
C ASP A 393 25.40 -6.33 -4.98
N LEU A 394 25.09 -5.32 -5.79
CA LEU A 394 25.71 -3.99 -5.73
C LEU A 394 25.09 -3.08 -4.66
N ASP A 395 23.76 -3.12 -4.50
CA ASP A 395 22.99 -2.40 -3.48
C ASP A 395 21.85 -3.28 -2.92
N PRO A 396 22.09 -3.97 -1.79
CA PRO A 396 21.07 -4.80 -1.13
C PRO A 396 19.83 -4.03 -0.66
N LYS A 397 19.88 -2.69 -0.61
CA LYS A 397 18.79 -1.81 -0.15
C LYS A 397 18.01 -1.18 -1.32
N SER A 398 18.19 -1.67 -2.55
CA SER A 398 17.39 -1.22 -3.69
C SER A 398 15.95 -1.75 -3.63
N ALA A 399 15.01 -0.89 -3.19
CA ALA A 399 13.59 -1.22 -3.10
C ALA A 399 12.99 -1.65 -4.46
N LYS A 400 13.37 -0.95 -5.53
CA LYS A 400 12.95 -1.24 -6.91
C LYS A 400 13.41 -2.62 -7.37
N ALA A 401 14.65 -3.00 -7.07
CA ALA A 401 15.18 -4.32 -7.40
C ALA A 401 14.46 -5.45 -6.63
N HIS A 402 14.18 -5.25 -5.33
CA HIS A 402 13.35 -6.18 -4.55
C HIS A 402 11.93 -6.28 -5.11
N SER A 403 11.29 -5.18 -5.46
CA SER A 403 9.94 -5.18 -6.07
C SER A 403 9.91 -5.94 -7.39
N ALA A 404 10.88 -5.70 -8.28
CA ALA A 404 10.99 -6.42 -9.55
C ALA A 404 11.25 -7.92 -9.33
N LEU A 405 12.14 -8.27 -8.39
CA LEU A 405 12.42 -9.65 -8.03
C LEU A 405 11.18 -10.36 -7.47
N ALA A 406 10.39 -9.67 -6.64
CA ALA A 406 9.14 -10.19 -6.07
C ALA A 406 8.13 -10.54 -7.17
N MET A 407 7.96 -9.66 -8.17
CA MET A 407 7.11 -9.93 -9.33
C MET A 407 7.58 -11.16 -10.11
N ILE A 408 8.89 -11.28 -10.36
CA ILE A 408 9.47 -12.43 -11.07
C ILE A 408 9.23 -13.73 -10.28
N GLN A 409 9.47 -13.69 -8.96
CA GLN A 409 9.26 -14.84 -8.08
C GLN A 409 7.78 -15.25 -8.02
N LEU A 410 6.87 -14.28 -8.04
CA LEU A 410 5.42 -14.51 -8.03
C LEU A 410 4.91 -15.10 -9.36
N TYR A 411 5.17 -14.42 -10.48
CA TYR A 411 4.51 -14.72 -11.75
C TYR A 411 5.25 -15.76 -12.59
N TYR A 412 6.58 -15.82 -12.50
CA TYR A 412 7.39 -16.70 -13.34
C TYR A 412 7.91 -17.92 -12.57
N GLU A 413 8.63 -17.70 -11.47
CA GLU A 413 9.27 -18.79 -10.74
C GLU A 413 8.28 -19.57 -9.88
N ARG A 414 7.20 -18.89 -9.46
CA ARG A 414 6.21 -19.41 -8.52
C ARG A 414 6.86 -19.82 -7.19
N ASP A 415 7.88 -19.06 -6.79
CA ASP A 415 8.49 -19.14 -5.46
C ASP A 415 7.73 -18.20 -4.52
N TRP A 416 6.62 -18.72 -4.00
CA TRP A 416 5.65 -17.95 -3.21
C TRP A 416 6.24 -17.36 -1.93
N LYS A 417 7.20 -18.07 -1.32
CA LYS A 417 7.83 -17.63 -0.08
C LYS A 417 8.86 -16.55 -0.36
N ALA A 418 9.67 -16.72 -1.41
CA ALA A 418 10.63 -15.69 -1.78
C ALA A 418 9.92 -14.41 -2.25
N ALA A 419 8.81 -14.54 -3.00
CA ALA A 419 8.01 -13.39 -3.42
C ALA A 419 7.51 -12.55 -2.24
N GLU A 420 6.93 -13.17 -1.21
CA GLU A 420 6.47 -12.50 0.01
C GLU A 420 7.60 -11.71 0.70
N GLN A 421 8.77 -12.34 0.83
CA GLN A 421 9.93 -11.71 1.44
C GLN A 421 10.40 -10.50 0.65
N SER A 422 10.50 -10.63 -0.68
CA SER A 422 10.93 -9.55 -1.56
C SER A 422 9.92 -8.39 -1.56
N PHE A 423 8.61 -8.66 -1.60
CA PHE A 423 7.57 -7.62 -1.48
C PHE A 423 7.67 -6.85 -0.15
N ALA A 424 7.81 -7.58 0.96
CA ALA A 424 7.91 -6.98 2.30
C ALA A 424 9.20 -6.16 2.48
N ILE A 425 10.32 -6.60 1.89
CA ILE A 425 11.58 -5.83 1.91
C ILE A 425 11.43 -4.56 1.07
N ALA A 426 10.87 -4.65 -0.13
CA ALA A 426 10.64 -3.49 -0.99
C ALA A 426 9.76 -2.44 -0.30
N GLU A 427 8.65 -2.86 0.32
CA GLU A 427 7.77 -1.99 1.09
C GLU A 427 8.49 -1.30 2.27
N LYS A 428 9.29 -2.06 3.03
CA LYS A 428 10.06 -1.51 4.15
C LYS A 428 11.08 -0.45 3.71
N LEU A 429 11.68 -0.63 2.54
CA LEU A 429 12.69 0.27 1.98
C LEU A 429 12.07 1.49 1.30
N ASN A 430 10.94 1.31 0.60
CA ASN A 430 10.19 2.38 -0.04
C ASN A 430 8.69 2.06 0.03
N PRO A 431 7.95 2.63 0.99
CA PRO A 431 6.51 2.41 1.14
C PRO A 431 5.65 3.18 0.12
N ASN A 432 6.27 3.83 -0.86
CA ASN A 432 5.60 4.63 -1.90
C ASN A 432 5.79 4.03 -3.30
N LEU A 433 5.95 2.69 -3.40
CA LEU A 433 6.00 1.96 -4.66
C LEU A 433 4.61 1.40 -5.01
N PRO A 434 3.77 2.09 -5.80
CA PRO A 434 2.39 1.66 -6.06
C PRO A 434 2.31 0.27 -6.70
N TYR A 435 3.22 -0.05 -7.63
CA TYR A 435 3.27 -1.36 -8.27
C TYR A 435 3.65 -2.49 -7.28
N ASN A 436 4.49 -2.21 -6.28
CA ASN A 436 4.80 -3.18 -5.24
C ASN A 436 3.54 -3.54 -4.45
N HIS A 437 2.81 -2.53 -3.95
CA HIS A 437 1.54 -2.72 -3.23
C HIS A 437 0.48 -3.40 -4.11
N TYR A 438 0.36 -3.00 -5.37
CA TYR A 438 -0.57 -3.61 -6.33
C TYR A 438 -0.26 -5.11 -6.53
N HIS A 439 0.98 -5.48 -6.83
CA HIS A 439 1.33 -6.89 -7.03
C HIS A 439 1.32 -7.70 -5.72
N TYR A 440 1.66 -7.08 -4.60
CA TYR A 440 1.56 -7.73 -3.29
C TYR A 440 0.11 -8.01 -2.90
N SER A 441 -0.83 -7.13 -3.27
CA SER A 441 -2.26 -7.43 -3.14
C SER A 441 -2.66 -8.69 -3.91
N TRP A 442 -2.16 -8.87 -5.15
CA TRP A 442 -2.43 -10.06 -5.95
C TRP A 442 -1.85 -11.33 -5.33
N TYR A 443 -0.67 -11.23 -4.71
CA TYR A 443 -0.10 -12.31 -3.91
C TYR A 443 -1.01 -12.68 -2.72
N LEU A 444 -1.48 -11.70 -1.96
CA LEU A 444 -2.34 -11.92 -0.80
C LEU A 444 -3.69 -12.56 -1.19
N ILE A 445 -4.27 -12.16 -2.33
CA ILE A 445 -5.47 -12.80 -2.91
C ILE A 445 -5.23 -14.29 -3.16
N LEU A 446 -4.07 -14.66 -3.72
CA LEU A 446 -3.72 -16.05 -4.01
C LEU A 446 -3.67 -16.93 -2.73
N LEU A 447 -3.44 -16.31 -1.58
CA LEU A 447 -3.45 -16.93 -0.26
C LEU A 447 -4.80 -16.85 0.46
N GLY A 448 -5.80 -16.19 -0.13
CA GLY A 448 -7.11 -15.96 0.48
C GLY A 448 -7.11 -14.87 1.56
N LYS A 449 -6.04 -14.07 1.67
CA LYS A 449 -5.92 -12.95 2.61
C LYS A 449 -6.60 -11.70 2.05
N TRP A 450 -7.91 -11.80 1.83
CA TRP A 450 -8.70 -10.79 1.10
C TRP A 450 -8.68 -9.40 1.74
N GLU A 451 -8.77 -9.31 3.07
CA GLU A 451 -8.79 -8.01 3.75
C GLU A 451 -7.44 -7.29 3.64
N GLU A 452 -6.34 -8.03 3.78
CA GLU A 452 -4.98 -7.50 3.61
C GLU A 452 -4.76 -7.10 2.16
N ALA A 453 -5.19 -7.93 1.20
CA ALA A 453 -5.12 -7.59 -0.22
C ALA A 453 -5.85 -6.28 -0.55
N VAL A 454 -7.07 -6.08 -0.05
CA VAL A 454 -7.83 -4.84 -0.26
C VAL A 454 -7.08 -3.63 0.32
N LYS A 455 -6.41 -3.77 1.48
CA LYS A 455 -5.61 -2.70 2.07
C LYS A 455 -4.40 -2.35 1.19
N GLU A 456 -3.63 -3.34 0.78
CA GLU A 456 -2.49 -3.15 -0.12
C GLU A 456 -2.92 -2.50 -1.45
N HIS A 457 -4.01 -2.97 -2.04
CA HIS A 457 -4.52 -2.41 -3.29
C HIS A 457 -5.04 -0.97 -3.11
N GLN A 458 -5.67 -0.67 -1.98
CA GLN A 458 -6.09 0.68 -1.63
C GLN A 458 -4.89 1.62 -1.44
N LEU A 459 -3.79 1.14 -0.85
CA LEU A 459 -2.54 1.90 -0.75
C LEU A 459 -1.97 2.18 -2.14
N ALA A 460 -1.93 1.18 -3.03
CA ALA A 460 -1.52 1.39 -4.41
C ALA A 460 -2.35 2.49 -5.10
N LYS A 461 -3.67 2.50 -4.90
CA LYS A 461 -4.57 3.54 -5.43
C LYS A 461 -4.34 4.91 -4.77
N GLN A 462 -4.04 4.97 -3.48
CA GLN A 462 -3.72 6.24 -2.80
C GLN A 462 -2.37 6.83 -3.23
N LEU A 463 -1.44 5.98 -3.66
CA LEU A 463 -0.14 6.37 -4.20
C LEU A 463 -0.24 6.76 -5.68
N ASP A 464 -1.16 6.18 -6.44
CA ASP A 464 -1.33 6.46 -7.86
C ASP A 464 -2.83 6.55 -8.25
N PRO A 465 -3.55 7.60 -7.77
CA PRO A 465 -5.01 7.70 -7.85
C PRO A 465 -5.57 7.79 -9.28
N LEU A 466 -4.76 8.23 -10.24
CA LEU A 466 -5.15 8.38 -11.65
C LEU A 466 -4.51 7.31 -12.54
N ALA A 467 -4.09 6.18 -11.97
CA ALA A 467 -3.66 5.00 -12.74
C ALA A 467 -4.88 4.10 -13.06
N PRO A 468 -5.32 4.01 -14.32
CA PRO A 468 -6.53 3.26 -14.67
C PRO A 468 -6.38 1.76 -14.41
N LEU A 469 -5.17 1.21 -14.48
CA LEU A 469 -4.86 -0.18 -14.14
C LEU A 469 -5.19 -0.52 -12.68
N ILE A 470 -4.69 0.28 -11.74
CA ILE A 470 -4.89 0.04 -10.31
C ILE A 470 -6.37 0.22 -9.97
N THR A 471 -7.01 1.28 -10.47
CA THR A 471 -8.43 1.53 -10.19
C THR A 471 -9.35 0.46 -10.80
N SER A 472 -9.09 0.02 -12.04
CA SER A 472 -9.88 -1.05 -12.69
C SER A 472 -9.75 -2.38 -11.96
N ASP A 473 -8.55 -2.75 -11.55
CA ASP A 473 -8.29 -4.05 -10.93
C ASP A 473 -8.78 -4.13 -9.48
N MET A 474 -8.89 -2.99 -8.78
CA MET A 474 -9.65 -2.90 -7.53
C MET A 474 -11.13 -3.27 -7.75
N GLY A 475 -11.68 -2.85 -8.89
CA GLY A 475 -13.01 -3.25 -9.33
C GLY A 475 -13.12 -4.76 -9.57
N LEU A 476 -12.12 -5.36 -10.24
CA LEU A 476 -12.04 -6.80 -10.47
C LEU A 476 -11.93 -7.58 -9.15
N LEU A 477 -11.11 -7.11 -8.21
CA LEU A 477 -10.99 -7.66 -6.85
C LEU A 477 -12.34 -7.66 -6.15
N HIS A 478 -13.04 -6.52 -6.14
CA HIS A 478 -14.36 -6.44 -5.53
C HIS A 478 -15.39 -7.33 -6.21
N LEU A 479 -15.32 -7.52 -7.53
CA LEU A 479 -16.16 -8.48 -8.23
C LEU A 479 -15.89 -9.91 -7.75
N TRP A 480 -14.63 -10.31 -7.57
CA TRP A 480 -14.26 -11.64 -7.08
C TRP A 480 -14.71 -11.89 -5.63
N MET A 481 -14.77 -10.83 -4.82
CA MET A 481 -15.37 -10.87 -3.48
C MET A 481 -16.91 -10.84 -3.47
N GLY A 482 -17.57 -10.74 -4.63
CA GLY A 482 -19.03 -10.60 -4.74
C GLY A 482 -19.57 -9.20 -4.43
N ASN A 483 -18.69 -8.21 -4.20
CA ASN A 483 -19.04 -6.83 -3.90
C ASN A 483 -19.36 -6.03 -5.17
N HIS A 484 -20.41 -6.43 -5.90
CA HIS A 484 -20.74 -5.86 -7.22
C HIS A 484 -20.96 -4.34 -7.23
N LYS A 485 -21.44 -3.76 -6.11
CA LYS A 485 -21.63 -2.31 -5.99
C LYS A 485 -20.29 -1.58 -6.05
N LYS A 486 -19.34 -1.96 -5.20
CA LYS A 486 -18.00 -1.36 -5.17
C LYS A 486 -17.26 -1.63 -6.47
N ALA A 487 -17.38 -2.84 -7.01
CA ALA A 487 -16.80 -3.20 -8.30
C ALA A 487 -17.25 -2.24 -9.43
N MET A 488 -18.54 -1.90 -9.47
CA MET A 488 -19.10 -0.96 -10.44
C MET A 488 -18.63 0.48 -10.21
N GLU A 489 -18.48 0.91 -8.96
CA GLU A 489 -17.96 2.24 -8.61
C GLU A 489 -16.51 2.40 -9.11
N GLU A 490 -15.63 1.45 -8.77
CA GLU A 490 -14.22 1.44 -9.17
C GLU A 490 -14.02 1.39 -10.69
N VAL A 491 -14.73 0.49 -11.39
CA VAL A 491 -14.58 0.36 -12.85
C VAL A 491 -15.10 1.61 -13.59
N LYS A 492 -16.12 2.28 -13.07
CA LYS A 492 -16.57 3.55 -13.64
C LYS A 492 -15.54 4.66 -13.45
N GLU A 493 -14.94 4.75 -12.27
CA GLU A 493 -13.86 5.68 -11.99
C GLU A 493 -12.66 5.43 -12.93
N ALA A 494 -12.28 4.18 -13.14
CA ALA A 494 -11.23 3.83 -14.11
C ALA A 494 -11.56 4.30 -15.54
N LEU A 495 -12.82 4.25 -15.96
CA LEU A 495 -13.28 4.75 -17.26
C LEU A 495 -13.45 6.28 -17.32
N GLU A 496 -13.59 6.94 -16.16
CA GLU A 496 -13.52 8.40 -16.06
C GLU A 496 -12.07 8.89 -16.21
N ILE A 497 -11.11 8.13 -15.67
CA ILE A 497 -9.66 8.37 -15.84
C ILE A 497 -9.25 8.13 -17.30
N ASP A 498 -9.59 6.96 -17.86
CA ASP A 498 -9.29 6.58 -19.24
C ASP A 498 -10.45 5.79 -19.86
N LYS A 499 -11.17 6.47 -20.76
CA LYS A 499 -12.34 5.90 -21.48
C LYS A 499 -11.95 4.78 -22.44
N GLU A 500 -10.69 4.68 -22.83
CA GLU A 500 -10.15 3.66 -23.71
C GLU A 500 -9.40 2.57 -22.93
N TYR A 501 -9.55 2.51 -21.60
CA TYR A 501 -8.93 1.45 -20.82
C TYR A 501 -9.66 0.10 -20.99
N ALA A 502 -9.18 -0.74 -21.91
CA ALA A 502 -9.82 -2.00 -22.28
C ALA A 502 -10.14 -2.96 -21.09
N PRO A 503 -9.27 -3.14 -20.08
CA PRO A 503 -9.57 -4.00 -18.93
C PRO A 503 -10.75 -3.52 -18.07
N ALA A 504 -11.00 -2.21 -17.99
CA ALA A 504 -12.17 -1.69 -17.29
C ALA A 504 -13.46 -2.06 -18.02
N TRP A 505 -13.50 -1.92 -19.35
CA TRP A 505 -14.65 -2.37 -20.16
C TRP A 505 -14.94 -3.87 -20.02
N ARG A 506 -13.88 -4.69 -19.96
CA ARG A 506 -13.97 -6.14 -19.70
C ARG A 506 -14.63 -6.39 -18.35
N THR A 507 -14.11 -5.79 -17.29
CA THR A 507 -14.60 -5.97 -15.91
C THR A 507 -16.03 -5.45 -15.77
N LEU A 508 -16.37 -4.33 -16.42
CA LEU A 508 -17.73 -3.78 -16.47
C LEU A 508 -18.71 -4.81 -17.05
N GLY A 509 -18.32 -5.48 -18.14
CA GLY A 509 -19.15 -6.50 -18.74
C GLY A 509 -19.31 -7.74 -17.88
N ASP A 510 -18.25 -8.19 -17.22
CA ASP A 510 -18.32 -9.28 -16.23
C ASP A 510 -19.26 -8.92 -15.05
N ILE A 511 -19.25 -7.66 -14.58
CA ILE A 511 -20.19 -7.17 -13.54
C ILE A 511 -21.64 -7.22 -14.04
N TYR A 512 -21.91 -6.76 -15.27
CA TYR A 512 -23.27 -6.82 -15.84
C TYR A 512 -23.77 -8.26 -15.98
N ILE A 513 -22.93 -9.19 -16.45
CA ILE A 513 -23.28 -10.61 -16.53
C ILE A 513 -23.59 -11.17 -15.14
N ALA A 514 -22.76 -10.86 -14.13
CA ALA A 514 -22.99 -11.30 -12.75
C ALA A 514 -24.29 -10.73 -12.13
N LYS A 515 -24.80 -9.61 -12.68
CA LYS A 515 -26.08 -8.99 -12.29
C LYS A 515 -27.28 -9.47 -13.11
N GLY A 516 -27.10 -10.43 -14.02
CA GLY A 516 -28.18 -10.91 -14.89
C GLY A 516 -28.52 -9.97 -16.05
N MET A 517 -27.58 -9.12 -16.47
CA MET A 517 -27.70 -8.17 -17.59
C MET A 517 -26.78 -8.58 -18.75
N PRO A 518 -27.06 -9.72 -19.43
CA PRO A 518 -26.12 -10.31 -20.38
C PRO A 518 -25.92 -9.48 -21.66
N GLN A 519 -26.91 -8.70 -22.11
CA GLN A 519 -26.78 -7.91 -23.33
C GLN A 519 -25.82 -6.73 -23.13
N GLU A 520 -25.99 -6.01 -22.04
CA GLU A 520 -25.11 -4.93 -21.59
C GLU A 520 -23.71 -5.47 -21.33
N GLY A 521 -23.61 -6.64 -20.70
CA GLY A 521 -22.34 -7.30 -20.44
C GLY A 521 -21.55 -7.66 -21.70
N ILE A 522 -22.21 -8.27 -22.68
CA ILE A 522 -21.60 -8.59 -23.97
C ILE A 522 -21.22 -7.31 -24.74
N SER A 523 -22.05 -6.26 -24.67
CA SER A 523 -21.75 -4.97 -25.30
C SER A 523 -20.47 -4.34 -24.73
N ALA A 524 -20.33 -4.30 -23.39
CA ALA A 524 -19.14 -3.78 -22.74
C ALA A 524 -17.88 -4.61 -23.06
N ILE A 525 -17.97 -5.94 -23.10
CA ILE A 525 -16.84 -6.80 -23.47
C ILE A 525 -16.45 -6.62 -24.94
N LYS A 526 -17.42 -6.41 -25.84
CA LYS A 526 -17.11 -6.03 -27.24
C LYS A 526 -16.35 -4.72 -27.29
N LYS A 527 -16.70 -3.73 -26.47
CA LYS A 527 -15.95 -2.46 -26.41
C LYS A 527 -14.50 -2.67 -25.97
N SER A 528 -14.25 -3.56 -25.01
CA SER A 528 -12.90 -3.95 -24.61
C SER A 528 -12.10 -4.54 -25.78
N ILE A 529 -12.74 -5.35 -26.63
CA ILE A 529 -12.10 -6.04 -27.77
C ILE A 529 -11.87 -5.09 -28.95
N GLU A 530 -12.74 -4.11 -29.17
CA GLU A 530 -12.51 -3.03 -30.14
C GLU A 530 -11.21 -2.29 -29.85
N ILE A 531 -10.92 -2.06 -28.56
CA ILE A 531 -9.70 -1.39 -28.11
C ILE A 531 -8.51 -2.35 -28.13
N ASN A 532 -8.69 -3.56 -27.60
CA ASN A 532 -7.65 -4.58 -27.52
C ASN A 532 -8.14 -5.93 -28.07
N PRO A 533 -7.90 -6.22 -29.37
CA PRO A 533 -8.31 -7.47 -29.99
C PRO A 533 -7.77 -8.74 -29.31
N ALA A 534 -6.64 -8.67 -28.60
CA ALA A 534 -6.08 -9.80 -27.87
C ALA A 534 -6.95 -10.23 -26.66
N ALA A 535 -7.94 -9.41 -26.27
CA ALA A 535 -8.90 -9.73 -25.22
C ALA A 535 -10.07 -10.64 -25.69
N LEU A 536 -10.04 -11.15 -26.93
CA LEU A 536 -11.10 -11.95 -27.54
C LEU A 536 -11.59 -13.10 -26.66
N TYR A 537 -10.70 -13.75 -25.93
CA TYR A 537 -11.04 -14.84 -25.01
C TYR A 537 -12.07 -14.44 -23.95
N GLY A 538 -12.12 -13.17 -23.56
CA GLY A 538 -13.11 -12.63 -22.62
C GLY A 538 -14.55 -12.76 -23.14
N LEU A 539 -14.75 -12.56 -24.44
CA LEU A 539 -16.07 -12.71 -25.07
C LEU A 539 -16.52 -14.17 -25.13
N GLY A 540 -15.59 -15.09 -25.39
CA GLY A 540 -15.87 -16.53 -25.34
C GLY A 540 -16.31 -16.96 -23.94
N ILE A 541 -15.60 -16.51 -22.90
CA ILE A 541 -15.95 -16.79 -21.50
C ILE A 541 -17.34 -16.25 -21.18
N ALA A 542 -17.64 -15.02 -21.60
CA ALA A 542 -18.94 -14.41 -21.38
C ALA A 542 -20.08 -15.18 -22.06
N TYR A 543 -19.91 -15.61 -23.31
CA TYR A 543 -20.91 -16.43 -24.00
C TYR A 543 -21.12 -17.77 -23.29
N ALA A 544 -20.05 -18.42 -22.82
CA ALA A 544 -20.15 -19.66 -22.06
C ALA A 544 -20.91 -19.46 -20.73
N LYS A 545 -20.59 -18.39 -19.97
CA LYS A 545 -21.27 -18.05 -18.71
C LYS A 545 -22.78 -17.85 -18.87
N ILE A 546 -23.23 -17.26 -19.98
CA ILE A 546 -24.66 -17.01 -20.24
C ILE A 546 -25.36 -18.18 -20.96
N GLY A 547 -24.68 -19.31 -21.14
CA GLY A 547 -25.23 -20.51 -21.77
C GLY A 547 -25.32 -20.46 -23.30
N ASN A 548 -24.71 -19.48 -23.96
CA ASN A 548 -24.66 -19.41 -25.43
C ASN A 548 -23.52 -20.27 -25.98
N LYS A 549 -23.76 -21.58 -26.02
CA LYS A 549 -22.75 -22.58 -26.41
C LYS A 549 -22.20 -22.35 -27.82
N ASP A 550 -23.05 -22.05 -28.79
CA ASP A 550 -22.63 -21.92 -30.20
C ASP A 550 -21.63 -20.77 -30.38
N LYS A 551 -21.93 -19.59 -29.82
CA LYS A 551 -21.01 -18.44 -29.89
C LYS A 551 -19.75 -18.65 -29.05
N ALA A 552 -19.85 -19.33 -27.91
CA ALA A 552 -18.66 -19.67 -27.12
C ALA A 552 -17.70 -20.58 -27.89
N LEU A 553 -18.23 -21.58 -28.60
CA LEU A 553 -17.46 -22.50 -29.44
C LEU A 553 -16.91 -21.84 -30.71
N GLU A 554 -17.65 -20.88 -31.29
CA GLU A 554 -17.16 -20.04 -32.39
C GLU A 554 -15.89 -19.28 -31.96
N ILE A 555 -15.95 -18.57 -30.82
CA ILE A 555 -14.78 -17.87 -30.26
C ILE A 555 -13.66 -18.86 -29.92
N ALA A 556 -13.97 -20.01 -29.31
CA ALA A 556 -12.96 -21.03 -29.03
C ALA A 556 -12.31 -21.58 -30.32
N SER A 557 -13.03 -21.64 -31.44
CA SER A 557 -12.46 -21.96 -32.76
C SER A 557 -11.51 -20.88 -33.23
N GLU A 558 -11.90 -19.60 -33.08
CA GLU A 558 -11.07 -18.45 -33.46
C GLU A 558 -9.75 -18.42 -32.69
N LEU A 559 -9.78 -18.58 -31.37
CA LEU A 559 -8.58 -18.61 -30.51
C LEU A 559 -7.63 -19.78 -30.83
N ARG A 560 -8.10 -20.80 -31.53
CA ARG A 560 -7.31 -21.97 -31.95
C ARG A 560 -6.70 -21.82 -33.34
N LYS A 561 -6.96 -20.70 -34.03
CA LYS A 561 -6.33 -20.42 -35.32
C LYS A 561 -4.87 -20.02 -35.11
N GLY A 562 -3.95 -20.87 -35.56
CA GLY A 562 -2.51 -20.63 -35.44
C GLY A 562 -1.92 -21.09 -34.12
N ALA A 563 -0.82 -20.46 -33.72
CA ALA A 563 -0.10 -20.83 -32.50
C ALA A 563 -0.82 -20.22 -31.28
N VAL A 564 -1.50 -21.06 -30.51
CA VAL A 564 -2.19 -20.65 -29.28
C VAL A 564 -1.18 -20.20 -28.23
N SER A 565 -1.30 -18.95 -27.77
CA SER A 565 -0.54 -18.37 -26.67
C SER A 565 -0.93 -18.97 -25.30
N SER A 566 -0.17 -18.68 -24.25
CA SER A 566 -0.53 -19.08 -22.88
C SER A 566 -1.84 -18.40 -22.42
N ARG A 567 -2.03 -17.13 -22.79
CA ARG A 567 -3.25 -16.35 -22.49
C ARG A 567 -4.49 -16.94 -23.16
N GLU A 568 -4.39 -17.29 -24.44
CA GLU A 568 -5.50 -17.93 -25.16
C GLU A 568 -5.80 -19.33 -24.61
N ALA A 569 -4.77 -20.10 -24.23
CA ALA A 569 -4.95 -21.40 -23.58
C ALA A 569 -5.68 -21.27 -22.23
N PHE A 570 -5.34 -20.25 -21.43
CA PHE A 570 -6.08 -19.93 -20.22
C PHE A 570 -7.53 -19.54 -20.53
N GLY A 571 -7.75 -18.71 -21.55
CA GLY A 571 -9.08 -18.37 -22.06
C GLY A 571 -9.91 -19.61 -22.45
N LEU A 572 -9.33 -20.50 -23.25
CA LEU A 572 -9.95 -21.76 -23.67
C LEU A 572 -10.30 -22.65 -22.48
N THR A 573 -9.41 -22.73 -21.47
CA THR A 573 -9.69 -23.44 -20.22
C THR A 573 -10.98 -22.94 -19.58
N LEU A 574 -11.11 -21.62 -19.44
CA LEU A 574 -12.29 -21.00 -18.81
C LEU A 574 -13.56 -21.16 -19.64
N ILE A 575 -13.46 -21.09 -20.98
CA ILE A 575 -14.59 -21.31 -21.89
C ILE A 575 -15.14 -22.73 -21.70
N TYR A 576 -14.28 -23.75 -21.86
CA TYR A 576 -14.72 -25.14 -21.79
C TYR A 576 -15.16 -25.54 -20.37
N ALA A 577 -14.54 -24.99 -19.33
CA ALA A 577 -14.99 -25.17 -17.95
C ALA A 577 -16.44 -24.68 -17.76
N HIS A 578 -16.80 -23.50 -18.28
CA HIS A 578 -18.17 -22.98 -18.22
C HIS A 578 -19.16 -23.75 -19.11
N LEU A 579 -18.69 -24.38 -20.20
CA LEU A 579 -19.51 -25.24 -21.06
C LEU A 579 -19.72 -26.66 -20.51
N GLY A 580 -19.02 -27.02 -19.42
CA GLY A 580 -19.06 -28.38 -18.86
C GLY A 580 -18.18 -29.41 -19.58
N ASP A 581 -17.36 -28.98 -20.55
CA ASP A 581 -16.42 -29.85 -21.26
C ASP A 581 -15.07 -29.87 -20.53
N PHE A 582 -15.01 -30.64 -19.44
CA PHE A 582 -13.83 -30.64 -18.56
C PHE A 582 -12.61 -31.28 -19.22
N ASP A 583 -12.79 -32.18 -20.19
CA ASP A 583 -11.68 -32.80 -20.90
C ASP A 583 -10.92 -31.79 -21.76
N GLU A 584 -11.64 -30.99 -22.56
CA GLU A 584 -10.99 -29.89 -23.28
C GLU A 584 -10.46 -28.83 -22.32
N ALA A 585 -11.18 -28.50 -21.23
CA ALA A 585 -10.70 -27.53 -20.25
C ALA A 585 -9.33 -27.92 -19.66
N PHE A 586 -9.15 -29.17 -19.21
CA PHE A 586 -7.88 -29.64 -18.65
C PHE A 586 -6.79 -29.82 -19.70
N LYS A 587 -7.13 -30.16 -20.94
CA LYS A 587 -6.17 -30.17 -22.06
C LYS A 587 -5.54 -28.80 -22.24
N TRP A 588 -6.34 -27.72 -22.24
CA TRP A 588 -5.82 -26.36 -22.37
C TRP A 588 -5.11 -25.87 -21.10
N LEU A 589 -5.59 -26.24 -19.91
CA LEU A 589 -4.93 -25.89 -18.64
C LEU A 589 -3.54 -26.53 -18.51
N SER A 590 -3.32 -27.68 -19.15
CA SER A 590 -2.05 -28.40 -19.13
C SER A 590 -1.00 -27.84 -20.09
N LYS A 591 -1.40 -26.97 -21.04
CA LYS A 591 -0.49 -26.38 -22.02
C LYS A 591 0.57 -25.51 -21.33
N LYS A 592 1.83 -25.65 -21.75
CA LYS A 592 2.97 -24.87 -21.25
C LYS A 592 3.50 -23.90 -22.32
N PRO A 593 4.05 -22.74 -21.93
CA PRO A 593 4.08 -22.20 -20.56
C PRO A 593 2.67 -21.88 -20.06
N LEU A 594 2.49 -21.95 -18.73
CA LEU A 594 1.23 -21.53 -18.11
C LEU A 594 1.10 -20.01 -18.22
N ASP A 595 -0.14 -19.56 -18.31
CA ASP A 595 -0.44 -18.15 -18.14
C ASP A 595 -0.18 -17.69 -16.69
N VAL A 596 0.22 -16.42 -16.54
CA VAL A 596 0.54 -15.83 -15.23
C VAL A 596 -0.63 -15.87 -14.25
N PHE A 597 -1.89 -15.84 -14.71
CA PHE A 597 -3.08 -15.91 -13.85
C PHE A 597 -3.56 -17.33 -13.55
N ALA A 598 -2.94 -18.37 -14.12
CA ALA A 598 -3.33 -19.76 -13.86
C ALA A 598 -3.37 -20.13 -12.36
N PRO A 599 -2.44 -19.68 -11.50
CA PRO A 599 -2.51 -19.91 -10.06
C PRO A 599 -3.75 -19.34 -9.38
N TRP A 600 -4.28 -18.21 -9.87
CA TRP A 600 -5.45 -17.55 -9.29
C TRP A 600 -6.75 -18.31 -9.55
N LEU A 601 -6.75 -19.37 -10.36
CA LEU A 601 -7.86 -20.33 -10.43
C LEU A 601 -8.21 -20.91 -9.06
N ARG A 602 -7.24 -20.97 -8.12
CA ARG A 602 -7.49 -21.37 -6.72
C ARG A 602 -8.63 -20.58 -6.08
N VAL A 603 -8.67 -19.27 -6.30
CA VAL A 603 -9.60 -18.34 -5.65
C VAL A 603 -10.63 -17.75 -6.61
N TRP A 604 -10.50 -18.04 -7.91
CA TRP A 604 -11.48 -17.69 -8.93
C TRP A 604 -12.85 -18.36 -8.70
N ASN A 605 -13.91 -17.57 -8.77
CA ASN A 605 -15.30 -18.03 -8.64
C ASN A 605 -15.82 -18.64 -9.96
N GLY A 606 -15.30 -19.81 -10.32
CA GLY A 606 -15.69 -20.59 -11.49
C GLY A 606 -16.75 -21.66 -11.21
N PRO A 607 -17.12 -22.47 -12.24
CA PRO A 607 -18.07 -23.58 -12.08
C PRO A 607 -17.64 -24.54 -10.96
N GLU A 608 -18.56 -24.82 -10.02
CA GLU A 608 -18.27 -25.62 -8.83
C GLU A 608 -17.84 -27.05 -9.19
N ASP A 609 -18.47 -27.64 -10.20
CA ASP A 609 -18.17 -29.00 -10.66
C ASP A 609 -16.75 -29.12 -11.23
N PHE A 610 -16.30 -28.15 -12.03
CA PHE A 610 -14.93 -28.09 -12.51
C PHE A 610 -13.92 -27.99 -11.35
N ARG A 611 -14.24 -27.23 -10.30
CA ARG A 611 -13.39 -27.09 -9.11
C ARG A 611 -13.34 -28.36 -8.25
N LYS A 612 -14.36 -29.21 -8.32
CA LYS A 612 -14.44 -30.49 -7.59
C LYS A 612 -13.64 -31.61 -8.26
N GLU A 613 -13.37 -31.50 -9.56
CA GLU A 613 -12.60 -32.46 -10.35
C GLU A 613 -11.26 -32.85 -9.68
N PRO A 614 -10.91 -34.15 -9.62
CA PRO A 614 -9.61 -34.59 -9.11
C PRO A 614 -8.43 -33.96 -9.87
N ARG A 615 -8.57 -33.75 -11.18
CA ARG A 615 -7.57 -33.09 -12.05
C ARG A 615 -7.31 -31.64 -11.64
N PHE A 616 -8.34 -30.91 -11.21
CA PHE A 616 -8.18 -29.54 -10.71
C PHE A 616 -7.41 -29.51 -9.38
N LYS A 617 -7.76 -30.40 -8.46
CA LYS A 617 -7.05 -30.54 -7.18
C LYS A 617 -5.59 -30.93 -7.39
N GLN A 618 -5.32 -31.81 -8.36
CA GLN A 618 -3.97 -32.19 -8.73
C GLN A 618 -3.19 -31.02 -9.34
N PHE A 619 -3.79 -30.27 -10.27
CA PHE A 619 -3.22 -29.04 -10.81
C PHE A 619 -2.82 -28.06 -9.71
N LEU A 620 -3.68 -27.81 -8.72
CA LEU A 620 -3.35 -26.92 -7.60
C LEU A 620 -2.20 -27.45 -6.73
N LYS A 621 -2.09 -28.77 -6.54
CA LYS A 621 -0.96 -29.37 -5.81
C LYS A 621 0.36 -29.18 -6.56
N GLU A 622 0.36 -29.28 -7.88
CA GLU A 622 1.55 -29.07 -8.72
C GLU A 622 2.06 -27.62 -8.69
N LEU A 623 1.20 -26.66 -8.32
CA LEU A 623 1.61 -25.27 -8.12
C LEU A 623 2.34 -25.04 -6.78
N ASN A 624 2.34 -26.02 -5.87
CA ASN A 624 3.01 -25.93 -4.57
C ASN A 624 2.67 -24.65 -3.77
N LEU A 625 1.40 -24.23 -3.82
CA LEU A 625 0.92 -23.02 -3.19
C LEU A 625 0.95 -23.15 -1.66
N PRO A 626 1.23 -22.06 -0.91
CA PRO A 626 1.08 -22.07 0.55
C PRO A 626 -0.37 -22.40 0.93
N PRO A 627 -0.61 -23.05 2.08
CA PRO A 627 -1.96 -23.36 2.54
C PRO A 627 -2.80 -22.08 2.65
N LEU A 628 -4.11 -22.18 2.43
CA LEU A 628 -5.00 -21.06 2.74
C LEU A 628 -4.96 -20.89 4.25
N GLU A 629 -4.62 -19.69 4.72
CA GLU A 629 -4.89 -19.37 6.11
C GLU A 629 -6.42 -19.32 6.29
N PRO A 630 -6.97 -19.89 7.37
CA PRO A 630 -8.39 -19.74 7.65
C PRO A 630 -8.68 -18.25 7.72
N SER A 631 -9.50 -17.74 6.81
CA SER A 631 -10.03 -16.38 6.91
C SER A 631 -10.61 -16.24 8.31
N ALA A 632 -10.16 -15.25 9.09
CA ALA A 632 -10.82 -14.89 10.33
C ALA A 632 -12.27 -14.51 9.95
N THR A 633 -13.18 -15.45 10.21
CA THR A 633 -14.59 -15.41 9.82
C THR A 633 -15.33 -14.25 10.44
#